data_AF-A0A504C2L2-F1
#
_entry.id   AF-A0A504C2L2-F1
#
_cell.length_a   1.000
_cell.length_b   1.000
_cell.length_c   1.000
_cell.angle_alpha   90.00
_cell.angle_beta   90.00
_cell.angle_gamma   90.00
#
_symmetry.space_group_name_H-M   'P 1'
#
loop_
_entity.id
_entity.type
_entity.pdbx_description
1 polymer ?
#
loop_
_entity_poly.entity_id
_entity_poly.type
_entity_poly.pdbx_seq_one_letter_code
_entity_poly.pdbx_strand_id
1 'polypeptide(L)'
;MVGKGLSRGRFDLRLLFALLLMLATTATAVAERRVALVIAEDDYRLVRPLANPLHDGEAMQAALKKLGFEVVLETNRDLRRMRRALDDFREDTKGADVALVYFSGHGVEIAGDNRLLPVDVDASSLDQLDKTSLPLEEVRDAVAATAKVGLIVLDACRSDPFSGGSGDGRGATSLAKDVAEKVKPGLGRVGRAENILFAFSAAPGETAADGTGQNSPFTTALTKYLGTDGLEIRSVLTLVQQEVYDLTRGKQLPYVESGLPKLFFATAAKEQLPERERLLLAMADVTPEMRGEVEQIASDADMPLAPLYGALISADASHLSADSLNARLREAADAFVKVRGEMKTLASDDPRVAELRRQAEEQLSLGAFDGARTLLAKAADIDNVSRQALKVNFVSRTLSEAATLYLSGGAARADLDYATAIKDYETVLSLYGEAGQSSLALEDADRQIRTLDELGKLYTLVGNTDAAGRAFSALVSNLELRSARETDPSVKRDFAVSHIKLGNIRMAQGDLPAALENYRTARTMLMDLTAAEPGRLPWFGDFAMADDKIGNVLVTQGDLAGASQVYQESLSIKKQLVANEPERADLQRDLTITYDEIGNLAHSTGQFDNAEAAYEESLKIRLALAEKKPRDAERQRDVSVSHETIGDLKRERGDAAGALAAYQASHAIVDQLVSRDPDNSELKRDLSVGNAKIGNALSDQEKWPEALAAYQEALRISRVLAAGDPSNTDWQRDLSVSIEKVAGVLAIQGDQNGALKAYMDSFAIADRLAKLDPANADWQRDLSITLSEIGMLKVKQRDVKGARQAFQDSLDIRQQLARSDPDNATWQRDLVVAMVDYAQVAKNPKAVLSQALDMTLELDRTGRLAPRYKFMIKFLRERVAKAK
;
A
#
# COMPACT_ATOMS: atom_id res chain seq x y z
N MET A 1 38.46 -49.23 14.48
CA MET A 1 39.84 -49.71 14.30
C MET A 1 40.72 -48.51 14.01
N VAL A 2 41.78 -48.32 14.82
CA VAL A 2 42.96 -47.45 14.62
C VAL A 2 42.68 -45.93 14.56
N GLY A 3 43.32 -45.04 15.32
CA GLY A 3 44.41 -45.13 16.28
C GLY A 3 44.69 -43.73 16.89
N LYS A 4 45.23 -43.73 18.12
CA LYS A 4 45.62 -42.58 18.94
C LYS A 4 46.75 -41.75 18.30
N GLY A 5 46.82 -40.45 18.62
CA GLY A 5 48.01 -39.63 18.42
C GLY A 5 47.92 -38.28 19.14
N LEU A 6 48.57 -38.18 20.30
CA LEU A 6 48.71 -36.98 21.13
C LEU A 6 49.62 -35.92 20.49
N SER A 7 49.50 -34.70 21.03
CA SER A 7 50.61 -33.85 21.49
C SER A 7 51.00 -32.63 20.64
N ARG A 8 50.81 -31.46 21.27
CA ARG A 8 51.73 -30.32 21.37
C ARG A 8 52.39 -29.85 20.07
N GLY A 9 51.89 -28.73 19.55
CA GLY A 9 52.59 -27.96 18.51
C GLY A 9 52.14 -26.50 18.39
N ARG A 10 51.48 -25.91 19.41
CA ARG A 10 50.99 -24.51 19.34
C ARG A 10 51.84 -23.50 20.13
N PHE A 11 52.91 -23.94 20.79
CA PHE A 11 53.83 -23.05 21.53
C PHE A 11 55.17 -22.79 20.81
N ASP A 12 55.67 -23.71 19.97
CA ASP A 12 56.95 -23.52 19.27
C ASP A 12 56.86 -22.67 17.99
N LEU A 13 55.68 -22.57 17.36
CA LEU A 13 55.50 -21.71 16.19
C LEU A 13 55.49 -20.22 16.55
N ARG A 14 55.08 -19.86 17.78
CA ARG A 14 55.10 -18.48 18.27
C ARG A 14 56.51 -18.01 18.67
N LEU A 15 57.35 -18.91 19.18
CA LEU A 15 58.77 -18.60 19.42
C LEU A 15 59.57 -18.53 18.11
N LEU A 16 59.29 -19.37 17.12
CA LEU A 16 59.94 -19.27 15.81
C LEU A 16 59.52 -17.99 15.06
N PHE A 17 58.25 -17.59 15.14
CA PHE A 17 57.75 -16.34 14.55
C PHE A 17 58.29 -15.10 15.29
N ALA A 18 58.45 -15.17 16.61
CA ALA A 18 59.07 -14.10 17.39
C ALA A 18 60.60 -14.00 17.17
N LEU A 19 61.29 -15.13 16.94
CA LEU A 19 62.72 -15.14 16.60
C LEU A 19 62.97 -14.67 15.15
N LEU A 20 62.06 -14.97 14.21
CA LEU A 20 62.06 -14.41 12.85
C LEU A 20 61.70 -12.92 12.84
N LEU A 21 60.81 -12.46 13.74
CA LEU A 21 60.57 -11.03 13.95
C LEU A 21 61.76 -10.31 14.61
N MET A 22 62.50 -10.96 15.53
CA MET A 22 63.68 -10.37 16.19
C MET A 22 64.96 -10.41 15.32
N LEU A 23 65.07 -11.35 14.37
CA LEU A 23 66.16 -11.39 13.37
C LEU A 23 65.87 -10.53 12.12
N ALA A 24 64.62 -10.08 11.93
CA ALA A 24 64.27 -9.09 10.90
C ALA A 24 64.41 -7.64 11.38
N THR A 25 64.65 -7.40 12.67
CA THR A 25 64.85 -6.07 13.26
C THR A 25 66.32 -5.75 13.51
N THR A 26 67.17 -5.85 12.47
CA THR A 26 68.44 -5.08 12.37
C THR A 26 68.82 -4.79 10.92
N ALA A 27 67.84 -4.68 10.02
CA ALA A 27 68.03 -3.79 8.88
C ALA A 27 67.61 -2.40 9.35
N THR A 28 68.56 -1.61 9.88
CA THR A 28 68.41 -0.16 9.79
C THR A 28 68.26 0.13 8.30
N ALA A 29 67.02 0.26 7.82
CA ALA A 29 66.76 0.96 6.60
C ALA A 29 67.37 2.35 6.84
N VAL A 30 68.54 2.58 6.26
CA VAL A 30 69.20 3.88 6.32
C VAL A 30 68.20 4.83 5.68
N ALA A 31 67.53 5.63 6.50
CA ALA A 31 66.64 6.67 6.00
C ALA A 31 67.49 7.60 5.15
N GLU A 32 67.08 7.79 3.89
CA GLU A 32 67.73 8.68 2.94
C GLU A 32 67.93 10.06 3.59
N ARG A 33 69.17 10.54 3.68
CA ARG A 33 69.42 11.84 4.30
C ARG A 33 69.19 12.95 3.28
N ARG A 34 68.22 13.82 3.55
CA ARG A 34 67.74 14.85 2.62
C ARG A 34 67.96 16.22 3.25
N VAL A 35 68.65 17.12 2.55
CA VAL A 35 68.96 18.47 3.06
C VAL A 35 68.47 19.51 2.07
N ALA A 36 67.84 20.57 2.57
CA ALA A 36 67.31 21.65 1.74
C ALA A 36 67.69 23.03 2.25
N LEU A 37 68.07 23.92 1.33
CA LEU A 37 68.21 25.35 1.54
C LEU A 37 67.09 26.08 0.82
N VAL A 38 66.28 26.81 1.58
CA VAL A 38 65.19 27.65 1.07
C VAL A 38 65.61 29.10 1.24
N ILE A 39 65.67 29.85 0.15
CA ILE A 39 66.00 31.28 0.14
C ILE A 39 64.77 32.04 -0.36
N ALA A 40 64.30 33.00 0.41
CA ALA A 40 63.14 33.83 0.08
C ALA A 40 63.45 35.31 0.25
N GLU A 41 63.32 36.07 -0.84
CA GLU A 41 63.76 37.46 -0.93
C GLU A 41 62.59 38.33 -1.43
N ASP A 42 62.03 39.18 -0.56
CA ASP A 42 60.90 40.08 -0.86
C ASP A 42 61.16 41.57 -0.55
N ASP A 43 62.03 41.87 0.44
CA ASP A 43 62.36 43.22 0.94
C ASP A 43 63.55 43.87 0.21
N TYR A 44 63.44 44.03 -1.10
CA TYR A 44 64.50 44.62 -1.92
C TYR A 44 64.68 46.12 -1.65
N ARG A 45 65.94 46.57 -1.53
CA ARG A 45 66.26 47.96 -1.19
C ARG A 45 66.23 48.93 -2.37
N LEU A 46 66.67 48.48 -3.54
CA LEU A 46 66.96 49.33 -4.71
C LEU A 46 66.19 48.92 -5.98
N VAL A 47 65.45 47.81 -5.91
CA VAL A 47 64.58 47.26 -6.97
C VAL A 47 63.19 46.97 -6.41
N ARG A 48 62.22 46.68 -7.27
CA ARG A 48 60.81 46.53 -6.85
C ARG A 48 60.62 45.36 -5.85
N PRO A 49 59.99 45.59 -4.68
CA PRO A 49 59.67 44.51 -3.74
C PRO A 49 58.60 43.56 -4.28
N LEU A 50 58.60 42.32 -3.77
CA LEU A 50 57.63 41.28 -4.12
C LEU A 50 56.70 41.01 -2.92
N ALA A 51 55.50 40.47 -3.16
CA ALA A 51 54.50 40.27 -2.09
C ALA A 51 54.49 38.85 -1.49
N ASN A 52 54.83 37.84 -2.28
CA ASN A 52 54.64 36.42 -1.93
C ASN A 52 55.90 35.62 -1.55
N PRO A 53 57.16 35.99 -1.91
CA PRO A 53 58.31 35.11 -1.70
C PRO A 53 58.51 34.58 -0.29
N LEU A 54 58.24 35.39 0.74
CA LEU A 54 58.34 34.96 2.13
C LEU A 54 57.30 33.88 2.47
N HIS A 55 56.04 34.08 2.08
CA HIS A 55 54.97 33.09 2.25
C HIS A 55 55.26 31.81 1.46
N ASP A 56 55.78 31.94 0.23
CA ASP A 56 56.18 30.82 -0.61
C ASP A 56 57.32 30.01 0.03
N GLY A 57 58.34 30.69 0.58
CA GLY A 57 59.44 30.09 1.31
C GLY A 57 58.99 29.35 2.58
N GLU A 58 58.08 29.93 3.36
CA GLU A 58 57.50 29.29 4.55
C GLU A 58 56.67 28.05 4.19
N ALA A 59 55.85 28.14 3.13
CA ALA A 59 55.06 27.02 2.63
C ALA A 59 55.97 25.88 2.14
N MET A 60 57.04 26.22 1.41
CA MET A 60 58.03 25.25 0.94
C MET A 60 58.81 24.61 2.09
N GLN A 61 59.20 25.40 3.11
CA GLN A 61 59.83 24.87 4.32
C GLN A 61 58.93 23.84 5.01
N ALA A 62 57.65 24.17 5.19
CA ALA A 62 56.68 23.27 5.81
C ALA A 62 56.47 21.98 4.99
N ALA A 63 56.39 22.09 3.66
CA ALA A 63 56.24 20.93 2.78
C ALA A 63 57.48 20.02 2.82
N LEU A 64 58.69 20.58 2.69
CA LEU A 64 59.93 19.81 2.71
C LEU A 64 60.19 19.13 4.06
N LYS A 65 59.88 19.78 5.19
CA LYS A 65 59.95 19.17 6.52
C LYS A 65 59.03 17.95 6.65
N LYS A 66 57.81 18.01 6.10
CA LYS A 66 56.89 16.86 6.06
C LYS A 66 57.44 15.69 5.23
N LEU A 67 58.26 15.99 4.22
CA LEU A 67 58.91 15.01 3.34
C LEU A 67 60.27 14.51 3.86
N GLY A 68 60.63 14.87 5.11
CA GLY A 68 61.82 14.37 5.79
C GLY A 68 63.11 15.12 5.45
N PHE A 69 63.04 16.33 4.87
CA PHE A 69 64.22 17.16 4.66
C PHE A 69 64.65 17.89 5.95
N GLU A 70 65.96 17.95 6.18
CA GLU A 70 66.62 18.92 7.04
C GLU A 70 66.61 20.28 6.32
N VAL A 71 65.72 21.21 6.72
CA VAL A 71 65.50 22.46 5.98
C VAL A 71 66.07 23.68 6.72
N VAL A 72 66.95 24.42 6.05
CA VAL A 72 67.38 25.77 6.45
C VAL A 72 66.62 26.79 5.61
N LEU A 73 65.95 27.75 6.27
CA LEU A 73 65.24 28.85 5.61
C LEU A 73 66.00 30.15 5.87
N GLU A 74 66.42 30.81 4.81
CA GLU A 74 67.09 32.10 4.81
C GLU A 74 66.18 33.13 4.13
N THR A 75 65.99 34.28 4.79
CA THR A 75 65.10 35.34 4.28
C THR A 75 65.80 36.68 4.26
N ASN A 76 65.54 37.46 3.20
CA ASN A 76 66.00 38.84 3.04
C ASN A 76 67.52 39.00 3.28
N ARG A 77 68.33 38.20 2.57
CA ARG A 77 69.79 38.14 2.72
C ARG A 77 70.52 38.97 1.67
N ASP A 78 71.57 39.67 2.12
CA ASP A 78 72.52 40.30 1.22
C ASP A 78 73.40 39.25 0.50
N LEU A 79 74.09 39.64 -0.58
CA LEU A 79 74.90 38.70 -1.37
C LEU A 79 75.91 37.92 -0.53
N ARG A 80 76.52 38.58 0.47
CA ARG A 80 77.51 37.95 1.35
C ARG A 80 76.87 36.84 2.19
N ARG A 81 75.69 37.10 2.74
CA ARG A 81 74.93 36.13 3.53
C ARG A 81 74.36 35.02 2.67
N MET A 82 73.91 35.30 1.44
CA MET A 82 73.50 34.25 0.50
C MET A 82 74.66 33.29 0.16
N ARG A 83 75.85 33.82 -0.14
CA ARG A 83 77.04 32.98 -0.38
C ARG A 83 77.43 32.17 0.84
N ARG A 84 77.37 32.77 2.04
CA ARG A 84 77.61 32.05 3.29
C ARG A 84 76.60 30.91 3.50
N ALA A 85 75.32 31.15 3.22
CA ALA A 85 74.30 30.12 3.30
C ALA A 85 74.55 28.97 2.30
N LEU A 86 75.07 29.27 1.11
CA LEU A 86 75.52 28.23 0.16
C LEU A 86 76.73 27.46 0.67
N ASP A 87 77.70 28.12 1.30
CA ASP A 87 78.86 27.47 1.91
C ASP A 87 78.46 26.55 3.07
N ASP A 88 77.59 27.04 3.97
CA ASP A 88 77.04 26.27 5.09
C ASP A 88 76.22 25.08 4.54
N PHE A 89 75.43 25.28 3.48
CA PHE A 89 74.70 24.21 2.80
C PHE A 89 75.64 23.16 2.18
N ARG A 90 76.77 23.55 1.61
CA ARG A 90 77.78 22.59 1.08
C ARG A 90 78.36 21.70 2.19
N GLU A 91 78.51 22.24 3.39
CA GLU A 91 78.97 21.49 4.55
C GLU A 91 77.87 20.56 5.10
N ASP A 92 76.65 21.09 5.26
CA ASP A 92 75.51 20.35 5.83
C ASP A 92 75.08 19.18 4.94
N THR A 93 75.22 19.32 3.62
CA THR A 93 74.89 18.31 2.61
C THR A 93 75.97 17.24 2.44
N LYS A 94 77.10 17.28 3.15
CA LYS A 94 78.11 16.21 3.08
C LYS A 94 77.51 14.87 3.51
N GLY A 95 77.46 13.93 2.56
CA GLY A 95 76.86 12.61 2.76
C GLY A 95 75.34 12.58 2.67
N ALA A 96 74.69 13.66 2.22
CA ALA A 96 73.27 13.66 1.88
C ALA A 96 73.04 12.90 0.57
N ASP A 97 71.93 12.16 0.50
CA ASP A 97 71.51 11.47 -0.71
C ASP A 97 70.78 12.44 -1.67
N VAL A 98 70.06 13.42 -1.10
CA VAL A 98 69.32 14.47 -1.83
C VAL A 98 69.68 15.85 -1.29
N ALA A 99 70.05 16.76 -2.20
CA ALA A 99 70.23 18.18 -1.89
C ALA A 99 69.22 19.00 -2.70
N LEU A 100 68.49 19.88 -2.03
CA LEU A 100 67.52 20.77 -2.68
C LEU A 100 67.82 22.23 -2.37
N VAL A 101 67.85 23.08 -3.39
CA VAL A 101 67.81 24.53 -3.23
C VAL A 101 66.50 25.03 -3.80
N TYR A 102 65.72 25.75 -2.98
CA TYR A 102 64.54 26.49 -3.42
C TYR A 102 64.84 27.98 -3.30
N PHE A 103 64.60 28.74 -4.36
CA PHE A 103 64.72 30.20 -4.36
C PHE A 103 63.38 30.81 -4.80
N SER A 104 62.86 31.75 -4.00
CA SER A 104 61.75 32.63 -4.38
C SER A 104 62.19 34.09 -4.28
N GLY A 105 62.03 34.83 -5.37
CA GLY A 105 62.56 36.20 -5.49
C GLY A 105 62.76 36.65 -6.94
N HIS A 106 63.56 37.69 -7.15
CA HIS A 106 63.89 38.18 -8.50
C HIS A 106 65.05 37.42 -9.11
N GLY A 107 64.89 37.05 -10.39
CA GLY A 107 65.94 36.45 -11.22
C GLY A 107 66.07 37.19 -12.54
N VAL A 108 67.29 37.32 -13.05
CA VAL A 108 67.58 38.02 -14.31
C VAL A 108 68.63 37.27 -15.15
N GLU A 109 68.59 37.44 -16.46
CA GLU A 109 69.61 36.95 -17.39
C GLU A 109 70.50 38.13 -17.80
N ILE A 110 71.80 38.05 -17.51
CA ILE A 110 72.79 39.06 -17.89
C ILE A 110 73.74 38.42 -18.91
N ALA A 111 73.71 38.91 -20.15
CA ALA A 111 74.57 38.41 -21.23
C ALA A 111 74.56 36.87 -21.45
N GLY A 112 73.43 36.22 -21.14
CA GLY A 112 73.26 34.77 -21.24
C GLY A 112 73.43 34.00 -19.93
N ASP A 113 73.89 34.66 -18.86
CA ASP A 113 74.08 34.04 -17.54
C ASP A 113 72.93 34.36 -16.59
N ASN A 114 72.37 33.32 -15.98
CA ASN A 114 71.30 33.43 -15.01
C ASN A 114 71.83 33.89 -13.65
N ARG A 115 71.22 34.95 -13.10
CA ARG A 115 71.55 35.54 -11.81
C ARG A 115 70.32 35.61 -10.90
N LEU A 116 70.50 35.26 -9.63
CA LEU A 116 69.52 35.45 -8.55
C LEU A 116 69.86 36.76 -7.83
N LEU A 117 68.84 37.55 -7.49
CA LEU A 117 69.05 38.86 -6.88
C LEU A 117 68.92 38.80 -5.35
N PRO A 118 69.95 39.22 -4.59
CA PRO A 118 69.86 39.48 -3.16
C PRO A 118 69.10 40.80 -2.87
N VAL A 119 68.67 41.03 -1.62
CA VAL A 119 67.98 42.29 -1.25
C VAL A 119 68.84 43.55 -1.38
N ASP A 120 70.17 43.42 -1.39
CA ASP A 120 71.12 44.53 -1.55
C ASP A 120 71.62 44.71 -3.00
N VAL A 121 70.98 44.07 -3.98
CA VAL A 121 71.30 44.21 -5.40
C VAL A 121 71.35 45.69 -5.82
N ASP A 122 72.43 46.08 -6.49
CA ASP A 122 72.63 47.42 -7.02
C ASP A 122 72.54 47.42 -8.56
N ALA A 123 71.45 47.98 -9.07
CA ALA A 123 71.17 48.06 -10.51
C ALA A 123 71.70 49.35 -11.17
N SER A 124 72.55 50.13 -10.48
CA SER A 124 73.04 51.43 -10.98
C SER A 124 73.96 51.32 -12.20
N SER A 125 74.65 50.19 -12.40
CA SER A 125 75.45 49.88 -13.59
C SER A 125 75.60 48.37 -13.79
N LEU A 126 75.98 47.92 -15.00
CA LEU A 126 76.25 46.49 -15.28
C LEU A 126 77.32 45.89 -14.36
N ASP A 127 78.38 46.63 -14.06
CA ASP A 127 79.46 46.18 -13.19
C ASP A 127 78.99 46.03 -11.74
N GLN A 128 78.15 46.94 -11.24
CA GLN A 128 77.56 46.81 -9.90
C GLN A 128 76.54 45.68 -9.84
N LEU A 129 75.69 45.54 -10.85
CA LEU A 129 74.71 44.46 -10.92
C LEU A 129 75.38 43.09 -11.00
N ASP A 130 76.48 42.97 -11.75
CA ASP A 130 77.29 41.75 -11.79
C ASP A 130 77.95 41.44 -10.44
N LYS A 131 78.47 42.46 -9.75
CA LYS A 131 79.12 42.32 -8.43
C LYS A 131 78.16 42.07 -7.27
N THR A 132 76.90 42.50 -7.39
CA THR A 132 75.87 42.43 -6.33
C THR A 132 74.77 41.41 -6.62
N SER A 133 74.93 40.59 -7.65
CA SER A 133 74.04 39.46 -7.95
C SER A 133 74.74 38.12 -7.70
N LEU A 134 73.94 37.07 -7.47
CA LEU A 134 74.44 35.71 -7.26
C LEU A 134 74.32 34.90 -8.57
N PRO A 135 75.43 34.43 -9.16
CA PRO A 135 75.36 33.49 -10.29
C PRO A 135 74.61 32.21 -9.93
N LEU A 136 73.64 31.82 -10.77
CA LEU A 136 72.95 30.53 -10.63
C LEU A 136 73.94 29.36 -10.73
N GLU A 137 75.06 29.56 -11.42
CA GLU A 137 76.18 28.61 -11.46
C GLU A 137 76.77 28.32 -10.08
N GLU A 138 76.89 29.31 -9.18
CA GLU A 138 77.38 29.09 -7.81
C GLU A 138 76.43 28.19 -7.01
N VAL A 139 75.12 28.36 -7.21
CA VAL A 139 74.07 27.51 -6.62
C VAL A 139 74.12 26.11 -7.20
N ARG A 140 74.24 25.99 -8.53
CA ARG A 140 74.39 24.71 -9.23
C ARG A 140 75.59 23.94 -8.69
N ASP A 141 76.74 24.60 -8.57
CA ASP A 141 77.97 23.98 -8.10
C ASP A 141 77.87 23.57 -6.62
N ALA A 142 77.13 24.33 -5.81
CA ALA A 142 76.86 23.98 -4.41
C ALA A 142 76.03 22.68 -4.28
N VAL A 143 75.05 22.51 -5.16
CA VAL A 143 74.22 21.29 -5.22
C VAL A 143 74.97 20.12 -5.87
N ALA A 144 75.75 20.39 -6.93
CA ALA A 144 76.51 19.38 -7.67
C ALA A 144 77.63 18.75 -6.82
N ALA A 145 78.23 19.50 -5.91
CA ALA A 145 79.36 19.05 -5.11
C ALA A 145 79.02 17.98 -4.08
N THR A 146 77.72 17.77 -3.78
CA THR A 146 77.33 17.15 -2.50
C THR A 146 76.34 15.99 -2.62
N ALA A 147 75.41 16.01 -3.60
CA ALA A 147 74.33 15.02 -3.64
C ALA A 147 74.39 14.04 -4.83
N LYS A 148 73.88 12.83 -4.59
CA LYS A 148 73.59 11.84 -5.65
C LYS A 148 72.40 12.26 -6.52
N VAL A 149 71.49 13.07 -5.96
CA VAL A 149 70.34 13.69 -6.62
C VAL A 149 70.24 15.15 -6.16
N GLY A 150 70.40 16.10 -7.10
CA GLY A 150 70.27 17.53 -6.86
C GLY A 150 68.98 18.10 -7.42
N LEU A 151 68.28 18.92 -6.65
CA LEU A 151 67.06 19.63 -7.07
C LEU A 151 67.26 21.13 -6.90
N ILE A 152 67.05 21.90 -7.97
CA ILE A 152 67.10 23.37 -7.94
C ILE A 152 65.76 23.87 -8.42
N VAL A 153 64.98 24.44 -7.50
CA VAL A 153 63.63 24.94 -7.76
C VAL A 153 63.64 26.46 -7.64
N LEU A 154 63.24 27.12 -8.72
CA LEU A 154 63.34 28.58 -8.85
C LEU A 154 61.93 29.12 -9.11
N ASP A 155 61.30 29.63 -8.06
CA ASP A 155 60.09 30.44 -8.14
C ASP A 155 60.47 31.91 -8.33
N ALA A 156 61.22 32.17 -9.40
CA ALA A 156 61.75 33.49 -9.70
C ALA A 156 60.96 34.17 -10.81
N CYS A 157 60.47 35.37 -10.55
CA CYS A 157 59.70 36.14 -11.53
C CYS A 157 60.59 36.55 -12.72
N ARG A 158 59.97 36.56 -13.91
CA ARG A 158 60.51 37.28 -15.09
C ARG A 158 59.83 38.61 -15.35
N SER A 159 59.07 39.11 -14.38
CA SER A 159 58.60 40.49 -14.41
C SER A 159 59.81 41.41 -14.31
N ASP A 160 59.81 42.51 -15.05
CA ASP A 160 60.94 43.45 -15.07
C ASP A 160 61.12 44.07 -13.67
N PRO A 161 62.16 43.68 -12.89
CA PRO A 161 62.40 44.20 -11.54
C PRO A 161 62.72 45.70 -11.54
N PHE A 162 63.04 46.22 -12.72
CA PHE A 162 63.53 47.56 -12.98
C PHE A 162 62.53 48.42 -13.77
N SER A 163 61.36 47.89 -14.13
CA SER A 163 60.26 48.62 -14.77
C SER A 163 59.55 49.53 -13.77
N GLY A 164 60.16 50.69 -13.48
CA GLY A 164 59.60 51.74 -12.63
C GLY A 164 59.52 53.07 -13.36
N GLY A 165 58.43 53.30 -14.10
CA GLY A 165 58.09 54.62 -14.64
C GLY A 165 57.19 55.40 -13.69
N SER A 166 57.70 56.53 -13.18
CA SER A 166 57.00 57.67 -12.54
C SER A 166 55.52 57.44 -12.16
N GLY A 167 55.24 56.92 -10.96
CA GLY A 167 53.86 56.79 -10.50
C GLY A 167 53.68 56.30 -9.07
N ASP A 168 54.31 55.19 -8.69
CA ASP A 168 54.11 54.59 -7.37
C ASP A 168 55.40 54.55 -6.53
N GLY A 169 55.25 54.88 -5.25
CA GLY A 169 56.29 55.49 -4.43
C GLY A 169 57.45 54.58 -4.01
N ARG A 170 58.61 55.25 -3.87
CA ARG A 170 59.87 54.86 -3.20
C ARG A 170 60.52 53.55 -3.68
N GLY A 171 61.55 53.68 -4.50
CA GLY A 171 62.76 52.84 -4.36
C GLY A 171 63.21 52.01 -5.55
N ALA A 172 62.51 51.99 -6.69
CA ALA A 172 63.00 51.25 -7.87
C ALA A 172 63.91 52.14 -8.73
N THR A 173 65.20 51.81 -8.79
CA THR A 173 66.16 52.46 -9.69
C THR A 173 65.94 51.88 -11.09
N SER A 174 65.51 52.69 -12.07
CA SER A 174 65.45 52.25 -13.47
C SER A 174 66.87 51.94 -13.96
N LEU A 175 67.06 50.82 -14.66
CA LEU A 175 68.35 50.48 -15.28
C LEU A 175 68.83 51.66 -16.15
N ALA A 176 70.11 52.01 -16.06
CA ALA A 176 70.72 52.96 -17.00
C ALA A 176 70.50 52.46 -18.45
N LYS A 177 70.21 53.37 -19.40
CA LYS A 177 69.81 53.02 -20.78
C LYS A 177 70.75 52.02 -21.47
N ASP A 178 72.04 52.10 -21.15
CA ASP A 178 73.14 51.30 -21.71
C ASP A 178 73.14 49.85 -21.20
N VAL A 179 72.34 49.56 -20.17
CA VAL A 179 72.22 48.29 -19.46
C VAL A 179 70.96 47.52 -19.87
N ALA A 180 69.88 48.24 -20.21
CA ALA A 180 68.57 47.69 -20.52
C ALA A 180 68.56 46.72 -21.74
N GLU A 181 69.49 46.87 -22.69
CA GLU A 181 69.59 45.97 -23.85
C GLU A 181 70.29 44.62 -23.55
N LYS A 182 71.02 44.52 -22.41
CA LYS A 182 71.84 43.34 -22.06
C LYS A 182 71.32 42.55 -20.86
N VAL A 183 70.37 43.10 -20.12
CA VAL A 183 69.69 42.45 -18.99
C VAL A 183 68.27 42.11 -19.42
N LYS A 184 67.92 40.83 -19.39
CA LYS A 184 66.54 40.40 -19.63
C LYS A 184 65.89 40.04 -18.29
N PRO A 185 64.69 40.55 -18.01
CA PRO A 185 63.88 40.07 -16.89
C PRO A 185 63.71 38.55 -16.92
N GLY A 186 63.95 37.90 -15.79
CA GLY A 186 63.81 36.46 -15.66
C GLY A 186 65.01 35.62 -16.06
N LEU A 187 64.87 34.29 -15.90
CA LEU A 187 65.98 33.35 -16.00
C LEU A 187 66.06 32.65 -17.36
N GLY A 188 67.03 32.96 -18.21
CA GLY A 188 67.31 32.26 -19.47
C GLY A 188 67.43 30.72 -19.39
N ARG A 189 67.59 30.08 -20.55
CA ARG A 189 67.78 28.62 -20.61
C ARG A 189 69.04 28.21 -19.84
N VAL A 190 68.93 27.15 -19.05
CA VAL A 190 70.09 26.50 -18.41
C VAL A 190 70.58 25.33 -19.26
N GLY A 191 71.89 25.07 -19.23
CA GLY A 191 72.49 23.89 -19.84
C GLY A 191 72.20 22.61 -19.04
N ARG A 192 72.41 21.45 -19.67
CA ARG A 192 72.27 20.14 -19.02
C ARG A 192 73.32 19.98 -17.91
N ALA A 193 72.88 19.64 -16.70
CA ALA A 193 73.76 19.32 -15.57
C ALA A 193 73.53 17.86 -15.12
N GLU A 194 74.58 17.06 -15.02
CA GLU A 194 74.47 15.67 -14.57
C GLU A 194 73.98 15.61 -13.12
N ASN A 195 73.04 14.69 -12.83
CA ASN A 195 72.47 14.46 -11.50
C ASN A 195 71.68 15.63 -10.90
N ILE A 196 71.40 16.69 -11.65
CA ILE A 196 70.59 17.84 -11.21
C ILE A 196 69.32 17.97 -12.03
N LEU A 197 68.22 18.32 -11.37
CA LEU A 197 66.98 18.78 -12.00
C LEU A 197 66.76 20.26 -11.66
N PHE A 198 66.46 21.06 -12.68
CA PHE A 198 65.96 22.42 -12.52
C PHE A 198 64.45 22.47 -12.76
N ALA A 199 63.73 23.15 -11.87
CA ALA A 199 62.32 23.49 -12.06
C ALA A 199 62.14 25.00 -11.94
N PHE A 200 61.54 25.62 -12.95
CA PHE A 200 61.29 27.05 -13.04
C PHE A 200 59.79 27.31 -13.03
N SER A 201 59.35 28.36 -12.34
CA SER A 201 57.92 28.70 -12.28
C SER A 201 57.30 29.15 -13.60
N ALA A 202 58.10 29.53 -14.61
CA ALA A 202 57.65 29.90 -15.96
C ALA A 202 58.67 29.57 -17.06
N ALA A 203 58.21 29.50 -18.32
CA ALA A 203 59.02 29.16 -19.49
C ALA A 203 60.16 30.15 -19.80
N PRO A 204 61.26 29.73 -20.48
CA PRO A 204 62.33 30.59 -20.96
C PRO A 204 61.86 31.82 -21.75
N GLY A 205 61.83 32.97 -21.08
CA GLY A 205 61.48 34.30 -21.57
C GLY A 205 60.21 34.88 -20.94
N GLU A 206 59.41 34.06 -20.22
CA GLU A 206 58.04 34.40 -19.79
C GLU A 206 57.88 34.68 -18.29
N THR A 207 56.96 35.58 -17.91
CA THR A 207 56.70 35.98 -16.53
C THR A 207 55.83 34.99 -15.76
N ALA A 208 56.21 34.65 -14.52
CA ALA A 208 55.35 33.98 -13.57
C ALA A 208 54.30 34.97 -12.99
N ALA A 209 53.08 34.48 -12.76
CA ALA A 209 52.02 35.26 -12.12
C ALA A 209 52.17 35.22 -10.59
N ASP A 210 51.97 36.36 -9.93
CA ASP A 210 51.94 36.43 -8.46
C ASP A 210 50.72 35.67 -7.88
N GLY A 211 49.67 35.47 -8.69
CA GLY A 211 48.42 34.84 -8.27
C GLY A 211 47.50 35.79 -7.48
N THR A 212 46.35 35.28 -7.05
CA THR A 212 45.36 36.00 -6.23
C THR A 212 45.23 35.45 -4.80
N GLY A 213 46.00 34.41 -4.48
CA GLY A 213 46.01 33.74 -3.18
C GLY A 213 47.16 34.18 -2.28
N GLN A 214 47.38 33.44 -1.18
CA GLN A 214 48.48 33.70 -0.23
C GLN A 214 49.87 33.31 -0.77
N ASN A 215 49.93 32.37 -1.72
CA ASN A 215 51.15 31.86 -2.34
C ASN A 215 51.06 32.01 -3.87
N SER A 216 52.20 31.96 -4.56
CA SER A 216 52.24 31.92 -6.02
C SER A 216 51.51 30.67 -6.56
N PRO A 217 50.94 30.69 -7.78
CA PRO A 217 50.32 29.51 -8.38
C PRO A 217 51.29 28.33 -8.47
N PHE A 218 52.57 28.60 -8.74
CA PHE A 218 53.62 27.59 -8.83
C PHE A 218 53.89 26.95 -7.46
N THR A 219 54.10 27.75 -6.41
CA THR A 219 54.35 27.22 -5.07
C THR A 219 53.10 26.54 -4.49
N THR A 220 51.90 27.03 -4.80
CA THR A 220 50.64 26.37 -4.46
C THR A 220 50.55 24.98 -5.09
N ALA A 221 50.81 24.84 -6.38
CA ALA A 221 50.78 23.55 -7.07
C ALA A 221 51.93 22.64 -6.61
N LEU A 222 53.14 23.19 -6.44
CA LEU A 222 54.32 22.44 -6.03
C LEU A 222 54.15 21.85 -4.64
N THR A 223 53.76 22.65 -3.64
CA THR A 223 53.57 22.15 -2.27
C THR A 223 52.41 21.14 -2.16
N LYS A 224 51.41 21.24 -3.05
CA LYS A 224 50.32 20.26 -3.17
C LYS A 224 50.79 18.91 -3.70
N TYR A 225 51.58 18.89 -4.78
CA TYR A 225 51.94 17.64 -5.46
C TYR A 225 53.30 17.07 -5.10
N LEU A 226 54.21 17.84 -4.48
CA LEU A 226 55.57 17.39 -4.16
C LEU A 226 55.58 16.14 -3.28
N GLY A 227 54.55 15.95 -2.44
CA GLY A 227 54.38 14.77 -1.60
C GLY A 227 53.50 13.67 -2.17
N THR A 228 53.24 13.64 -3.48
CA THR A 228 52.33 12.65 -4.06
C THR A 228 52.97 11.25 -4.07
N ASP A 229 52.38 10.33 -3.30
CA ASP A 229 52.82 8.94 -3.18
C ASP A 229 52.86 8.22 -4.53
N GLY A 230 54.00 7.57 -4.79
CA GLY A 230 54.17 6.73 -5.97
C GLY A 230 54.47 7.47 -7.27
N LEU A 231 54.60 8.81 -7.26
CA LEU A 231 55.04 9.57 -8.41
C LEU A 231 56.53 9.91 -8.35
N GLU A 232 57.18 9.70 -9.49
CA GLU A 232 58.53 10.19 -9.70
C GLU A 232 58.51 11.71 -9.91
N ILE A 233 59.59 12.39 -9.55
CA ILE A 233 59.66 13.84 -9.46
C ILE A 233 59.37 14.57 -10.78
N ARG A 234 59.67 13.97 -11.95
CA ARG A 234 59.30 14.60 -13.23
C ARG A 234 57.79 14.52 -13.44
N SER A 235 57.15 13.38 -13.20
CA SER A 235 55.68 13.28 -13.18
C SER A 235 55.04 14.26 -12.19
N VAL A 236 55.62 14.42 -10.99
CA VAL A 236 55.17 15.45 -10.03
C VAL A 236 55.27 16.85 -10.65
N LEU A 237 56.40 17.18 -11.28
CA LEU A 237 56.58 18.49 -11.90
C LEU A 237 55.70 18.67 -13.15
N THR A 238 55.37 17.60 -13.86
CA THR A 238 54.35 17.61 -14.92
C THR A 238 52.98 17.94 -14.32
N LEU A 239 52.59 17.36 -13.18
CA LEU A 239 51.36 17.75 -12.49
C LEU A 239 51.36 19.23 -12.10
N VAL A 240 52.49 19.72 -11.56
CA VAL A 240 52.66 21.13 -11.21
C VAL A 240 52.53 22.01 -12.46
N GLN A 241 53.14 21.62 -13.57
CA GLN A 241 53.00 22.33 -14.85
C GLN A 241 51.54 22.46 -15.27
N GLN A 242 50.82 21.35 -15.29
CA GLN A 242 49.45 21.30 -15.79
C GLN A 242 48.45 21.97 -14.84
N GLU A 243 48.66 21.87 -13.52
CA GLU A 243 47.84 22.60 -12.54
C GLU A 243 48.06 24.11 -12.63
N VAL A 244 49.30 24.58 -12.74
CA VAL A 244 49.59 26.01 -12.94
C VAL A 244 48.99 26.51 -14.25
N TYR A 245 49.06 25.70 -15.31
CA TYR A 245 48.44 25.99 -16.59
C TYR A 245 46.91 26.15 -16.46
N ASP A 246 46.24 25.22 -15.78
CA ASP A 246 44.79 25.27 -15.55
C ASP A 246 44.39 26.46 -14.65
N LEU A 247 45.08 26.64 -13.51
CA LEU A 247 44.82 27.73 -12.55
C LEU A 247 45.00 29.12 -13.19
N THR A 248 45.95 29.25 -14.11
CA THR A 248 46.22 30.51 -14.81
C THR A 248 45.43 30.66 -16.10
N ARG A 249 44.54 29.70 -16.43
CA ARG A 249 43.76 29.67 -17.67
C ARG A 249 44.65 29.77 -18.92
N GLY A 250 45.73 28.99 -18.93
CA GLY A 250 46.68 28.89 -20.03
C GLY A 250 47.76 29.99 -20.08
N LYS A 251 47.79 30.93 -19.12
CA LYS A 251 48.71 32.08 -19.16
C LYS A 251 50.14 31.78 -18.70
N GLN A 252 50.35 30.73 -17.92
CA GLN A 252 51.65 30.37 -17.36
C GLN A 252 51.89 28.87 -17.47
N LEU A 253 53.04 28.49 -18.03
CA LEU A 253 53.50 27.11 -18.08
C LEU A 253 54.90 27.00 -17.45
N PRO A 254 55.05 26.35 -16.28
CA PRO A 254 56.35 26.09 -15.66
C PRO A 254 57.29 25.29 -16.56
N TYR A 255 58.60 25.48 -16.42
CA TYR A 255 59.61 24.80 -17.25
C TYR A 255 60.50 23.89 -16.40
N VAL A 256 60.85 22.71 -16.91
CA VAL A 256 61.64 21.71 -16.20
C VAL A 256 62.76 21.23 -17.10
N GLU A 257 63.99 21.23 -16.57
CA GLU A 257 65.17 20.67 -17.22
C GLU A 257 65.74 19.57 -16.32
N SER A 258 65.79 18.32 -16.79
CA SER A 258 66.18 17.17 -15.97
C SER A 258 67.45 16.48 -16.47
N GLY A 259 68.49 16.46 -15.65
CA GLY A 259 69.69 15.66 -15.84
C GLY A 259 69.80 14.43 -14.92
N LEU A 260 68.69 14.02 -14.27
CA LEU A 260 68.67 12.91 -13.32
C LEU A 260 68.84 11.55 -14.03
N PRO A 261 69.82 10.72 -13.64
CA PRO A 261 70.10 9.44 -14.30
C PRO A 261 69.15 8.30 -13.90
N LYS A 262 68.37 8.46 -12.82
CA LYS A 262 67.43 7.47 -12.27
C LYS A 262 66.13 8.15 -11.85
N LEU A 263 65.08 7.34 -11.66
CA LEU A 263 63.82 7.81 -11.09
C LEU A 263 64.04 8.24 -9.63
N PHE A 264 63.55 9.42 -9.28
CA PHE A 264 63.57 9.95 -7.92
C PHE A 264 62.13 10.12 -7.45
N PHE A 265 61.82 9.62 -6.25
CA PHE A 265 60.49 9.69 -5.66
C PHE A 265 60.57 10.48 -4.36
N ALA A 266 59.71 11.49 -4.21
CA ALA A 266 59.68 12.28 -2.99
C ALA A 266 59.08 11.52 -1.80
N THR A 267 58.22 10.51 -2.04
CA THR A 267 57.58 9.67 -0.99
C THR A 267 57.47 8.19 -1.40
N ALA A 268 57.13 7.30 -0.45
CA ALA A 268 56.99 5.86 -0.68
C ALA A 268 55.62 5.51 -1.31
N ALA A 269 55.60 4.53 -2.22
CA ALA A 269 54.48 4.28 -3.14
C ALA A 269 53.21 3.67 -2.50
N LYS A 270 52.05 4.11 -3.00
CA LYS A 270 50.75 3.40 -2.95
C LYS A 270 50.26 3.14 -4.37
N GLU A 271 49.45 2.09 -4.54
CA GLU A 271 49.20 1.42 -5.83
C GLU A 271 48.26 2.15 -6.83
N GLN A 272 47.68 3.33 -6.54
CA GLN A 272 46.83 4.02 -7.52
C GLN A 272 46.73 5.55 -7.33
N LEU A 273 46.89 6.29 -8.43
CA LEU A 273 46.77 7.76 -8.49
C LEU A 273 45.30 8.20 -8.58
N PRO A 274 44.90 9.31 -7.92
CA PRO A 274 43.55 9.82 -8.05
C PRO A 274 43.26 10.37 -9.47
N GLU A 275 41.97 10.51 -9.80
CA GLU A 275 41.49 10.80 -11.17
C GLU A 275 41.97 12.16 -11.69
N ARG A 276 42.00 13.19 -10.83
CA ARG A 276 42.46 14.53 -11.20
C ARG A 276 43.93 14.53 -11.60
N GLU A 277 44.78 13.82 -10.88
CA GLU A 277 46.21 13.71 -11.17
C GLU A 277 46.44 12.92 -12.46
N ARG A 278 45.67 11.86 -12.69
CA ARG A 278 45.70 11.13 -13.98
C ARG A 278 45.28 12.02 -15.14
N LEU A 279 44.25 12.83 -14.97
CA LEU A 279 43.79 13.79 -15.95
C LEU A 279 44.88 14.82 -16.27
N LEU A 280 45.48 15.43 -15.25
CA LEU A 280 46.56 16.39 -15.42
C LEU A 280 47.77 15.78 -16.14
N LEU A 281 48.17 14.55 -15.81
CA LEU A 281 49.25 13.88 -16.56
C LEU A 281 48.88 13.67 -18.03
N ALA A 282 47.65 13.23 -18.31
CA ALA A 282 47.20 13.01 -19.68
C ALA A 282 47.03 14.32 -20.48
N MET A 283 46.74 15.45 -19.82
CA MET A 283 46.74 16.78 -20.47
C MET A 283 48.10 17.15 -21.06
N ALA A 284 49.20 16.71 -20.44
CA ALA A 284 50.55 16.97 -20.93
C ALA A 284 50.85 16.30 -22.27
N ASP A 285 50.17 15.18 -22.57
CA ASP A 285 50.36 14.38 -23.79
C ASP A 285 49.49 14.87 -24.97
N VAL A 286 48.65 15.90 -24.78
CA VAL A 286 47.77 16.46 -25.82
C VAL A 286 48.57 17.39 -26.75
N THR A 287 48.32 17.29 -28.07
CA THR A 287 49.02 18.10 -29.09
C THR A 287 48.69 19.60 -28.98
N PRO A 288 49.60 20.49 -29.43
CA PRO A 288 49.37 21.94 -29.39
C PRO A 288 48.11 22.40 -30.13
N GLU A 289 47.76 21.75 -31.24
CA GLU A 289 46.57 22.08 -32.03
C GLU A 289 45.27 21.74 -31.27
N MET A 290 45.21 20.54 -30.69
CA MET A 290 44.06 20.11 -29.87
C MET A 290 43.92 20.95 -28.60
N ARG A 291 45.05 21.39 -28.04
CA ARG A 291 45.10 22.30 -26.88
C ARG A 291 44.45 23.65 -27.19
N GLY A 292 44.80 24.26 -28.31
CA GLY A 292 44.22 25.54 -28.75
C GLY A 292 42.71 25.45 -29.00
N GLU A 293 42.22 24.34 -29.53
CA GLU A 293 40.78 24.12 -29.73
C GLU A 293 40.01 24.00 -28.40
N VAL A 294 40.55 23.25 -27.44
CA VAL A 294 39.95 23.10 -26.10
C VAL A 294 39.87 24.45 -25.38
N GLU A 295 40.93 25.26 -25.47
CA GLU A 295 40.98 26.59 -24.86
C GLU A 295 39.96 27.55 -25.44
N GLN A 296 39.83 27.56 -26.77
CA GLN A 296 38.85 28.42 -27.44
C GLN A 296 37.42 28.04 -27.03
N ILE A 297 37.08 26.75 -27.04
CA ILE A 297 35.74 26.28 -26.69
C ILE A 297 35.43 26.55 -25.21
N ALA A 298 36.38 26.30 -24.30
CA ALA A 298 36.19 26.60 -22.87
C ALA A 298 35.97 28.09 -22.61
N SER A 299 36.71 28.95 -23.32
CA SER A 299 36.56 30.40 -23.24
C SER A 299 35.19 30.85 -23.77
N ASP A 300 34.76 30.34 -24.93
CA ASP A 300 33.47 30.69 -25.54
C ASP A 300 32.29 30.29 -24.64
N ALA A 301 32.41 29.17 -23.91
CA ALA A 301 31.40 28.64 -23.02
C ALA A 301 31.50 29.13 -21.56
N ASP A 302 32.47 29.99 -21.24
CA ASP A 302 32.80 30.45 -19.87
C ASP A 302 32.86 29.29 -18.84
N MET A 303 33.73 28.32 -19.13
CA MET A 303 33.94 27.15 -18.30
C MET A 303 35.43 26.88 -18.02
N PRO A 304 35.77 26.14 -16.94
CA PRO A 304 37.13 25.67 -16.71
C PRO A 304 37.63 24.78 -17.86
N LEU A 305 38.94 24.67 -18.02
CA LEU A 305 39.56 23.88 -19.09
C LEU A 305 39.48 22.38 -18.81
N ALA A 306 39.69 22.00 -17.55
CA ALA A 306 39.80 20.60 -17.13
C ALA A 306 38.63 19.68 -17.53
N PRO A 307 37.35 20.08 -17.49
CA PRO A 307 36.25 19.24 -17.95
C PRO A 307 36.34 18.89 -19.43
N LEU A 308 36.78 19.81 -20.30
CA LEU A 308 36.95 19.50 -21.72
C LEU A 308 38.14 18.57 -21.98
N TYR A 309 39.24 18.75 -21.24
CA TYR A 309 40.35 17.80 -21.28
C TYR A 309 39.95 16.42 -20.78
N GLY A 310 39.16 16.34 -19.70
CA GLY A 310 38.64 15.06 -19.20
C GLY A 310 37.78 14.35 -20.23
N ALA A 311 36.88 15.09 -20.89
CA ALA A 311 36.05 14.55 -21.96
C ALA A 311 36.90 14.07 -23.17
N LEU A 312 37.90 14.86 -23.56
CA LEU A 312 38.82 14.55 -24.65
C LEU A 312 39.58 13.23 -24.41
N ILE A 313 40.10 13.05 -23.20
CA ILE A 313 40.89 11.89 -22.80
C ILE A 313 40.00 10.65 -22.61
N SER A 314 38.83 10.79 -22.00
CA SER A 314 37.88 9.69 -21.80
C SER A 314 37.28 9.15 -23.10
N ALA A 315 37.19 9.98 -24.15
CA ALA A 315 36.53 9.61 -25.40
C ALA A 315 37.41 8.79 -26.38
N ASP A 316 38.69 8.52 -26.03
CA ASP A 316 39.72 7.99 -26.96
C ASP A 316 39.65 8.67 -28.33
N ALA A 317 39.82 9.99 -28.30
CA ALA A 317 39.62 10.86 -29.45
C ALA A 317 40.74 10.77 -30.51
N SER A 318 41.72 9.87 -30.33
CA SER A 318 42.93 9.73 -31.15
C SER A 318 42.66 9.41 -32.62
N HIS A 319 41.46 8.94 -32.96
CA HIS A 319 41.05 8.55 -34.32
C HIS A 319 40.08 9.51 -35.02
N LEU A 320 39.67 10.61 -34.37
CA LEU A 320 38.66 11.53 -34.91
C LEU A 320 39.28 12.58 -35.83
N SER A 321 38.54 13.01 -36.87
CA SER A 321 38.91 14.19 -37.66
C SER A 321 38.76 15.47 -36.83
N ALA A 322 39.51 16.53 -37.17
CA ALA A 322 39.46 17.81 -36.46
C ALA A 322 38.02 18.36 -36.34
N ASP A 323 37.23 18.36 -37.42
CA ASP A 323 35.84 18.83 -37.40
C ASP A 323 34.94 17.99 -36.46
N SER A 324 35.13 16.67 -36.45
CA SER A 324 34.35 15.75 -35.60
C SER A 324 34.74 15.89 -34.13
N LEU A 325 36.02 16.10 -33.86
CA LEU A 325 36.55 16.35 -32.53
C LEU A 325 36.01 17.66 -31.97
N ASN A 326 36.07 18.72 -32.76
CA ASN A 326 35.61 20.05 -32.39
C ASN A 326 34.10 20.06 -32.10
N ALA A 327 33.29 19.36 -32.92
CA ALA A 327 31.86 19.20 -32.68
C ALA A 327 31.57 18.49 -31.35
N ARG A 328 32.30 17.41 -31.03
CA ARG A 328 32.15 16.67 -29.76
C ARG A 328 32.61 17.47 -28.54
N LEU A 329 33.67 18.26 -28.67
CA LEU A 329 34.14 19.15 -27.60
C LEU A 329 33.13 20.25 -27.30
N ARG A 330 32.49 20.83 -28.33
CA ARG A 330 31.38 21.78 -28.14
C ARG A 330 30.16 21.12 -27.49
N GLU A 331 29.80 19.92 -27.94
CA GLU A 331 28.71 19.15 -27.31
C GLU A 331 29.01 18.86 -25.83
N ALA A 332 30.25 18.48 -25.50
CA ALA A 332 30.69 18.27 -24.13
C ALA A 332 30.66 19.57 -23.30
N ALA A 333 31.04 20.71 -23.88
CA ALA A 333 30.95 22.02 -23.25
C ALA A 333 29.50 22.39 -22.92
N ASP A 334 28.60 22.28 -23.91
CA ASP A 334 27.18 22.56 -23.75
C ASP A 334 26.55 21.65 -22.68
N ALA A 335 26.88 20.36 -22.70
CA ALA A 335 26.42 19.40 -21.70
C ALA A 335 26.92 19.75 -20.29
N PHE A 336 28.20 20.11 -20.15
CA PHE A 336 28.76 20.54 -18.87
C PHE A 336 28.07 21.80 -18.34
N VAL A 337 27.91 22.83 -19.17
CA VAL A 337 27.25 24.09 -18.79
C VAL A 337 25.82 23.81 -18.34
N LYS A 338 25.11 22.96 -19.08
CA LYS A 338 23.73 22.55 -18.73
C LYS A 338 23.68 21.82 -17.39
N VAL A 339 24.51 20.79 -17.18
CA VAL A 339 24.55 20.02 -15.93
C VAL A 339 24.90 20.94 -14.75
N ARG A 340 25.92 21.80 -14.89
CA ARG A 340 26.29 22.79 -13.87
C ARG A 340 25.13 23.75 -13.57
N GLY A 341 24.38 24.17 -14.59
CA GLY A 341 23.18 25.00 -14.43
C GLY A 341 22.07 24.27 -13.66
N GLU A 342 21.79 23.02 -14.00
CA GLU A 342 20.79 22.18 -13.31
C GLU A 342 21.19 21.86 -11.87
N MET A 343 22.48 21.63 -11.58
CA MET A 343 22.96 21.38 -10.22
C MET A 343 22.74 22.56 -9.27
N LYS A 344 22.72 23.80 -9.80
CA LYS A 344 22.40 25.00 -9.01
C LYS A 344 20.91 25.16 -8.73
N THR A 345 20.04 24.57 -9.54
CA THR A 345 18.58 24.69 -9.38
C THR A 345 17.96 23.49 -8.65
N LEU A 346 18.55 22.30 -8.79
CA LEU A 346 18.07 21.06 -8.18
C LEU A 346 18.52 20.93 -6.72
N ALA A 347 17.79 21.56 -5.81
CA ALA A 347 17.97 21.40 -4.38
C ALA A 347 17.48 20.02 -3.87
N SER A 348 18.00 19.60 -2.72
CA SER A 348 17.45 18.48 -1.92
C SER A 348 17.29 18.95 -0.48
N ASP A 349 16.19 18.55 0.16
CA ASP A 349 15.94 18.83 1.58
C ASP A 349 16.80 17.95 2.51
N ASP A 350 17.36 16.84 2.01
CA ASP A 350 18.31 16.03 2.77
C ASP A 350 19.71 16.67 2.70
N PRO A 351 20.27 17.15 3.84
CA PRO A 351 21.54 17.87 3.84
C PRO A 351 22.71 17.01 3.35
N ARG A 352 22.63 15.68 3.47
CA ARG A 352 23.68 14.77 2.98
C ARG A 352 23.66 14.67 1.47
N VAL A 353 22.47 14.62 0.87
CA VAL A 353 22.28 14.62 -0.59
C VAL A 353 22.72 15.97 -1.16
N ALA A 354 22.35 17.07 -0.51
CA ALA A 354 22.79 18.41 -0.89
C ALA A 354 24.33 18.53 -0.87
N GLU A 355 24.98 18.06 0.20
CA GLU A 355 26.44 18.09 0.30
C GLU A 355 27.13 17.20 -0.75
N LEU A 356 26.62 15.99 -1.01
CA LEU A 356 27.16 15.11 -2.06
C LEU A 356 27.02 15.72 -3.45
N ARG A 357 25.89 16.39 -3.75
CA ARG A 357 25.71 17.11 -5.02
C ARG A 357 26.68 18.29 -5.13
N ARG A 358 26.91 19.04 -4.05
CA ARG A 358 27.89 20.13 -3.99
C ARG A 358 29.31 19.62 -4.26
N GLN A 359 29.71 18.53 -3.60
CA GLN A 359 31.01 17.88 -3.85
C GLN A 359 31.14 17.34 -5.29
N ALA A 360 30.05 16.82 -5.86
CA ALA A 360 30.05 16.38 -7.26
C ALA A 360 30.24 17.57 -8.22
N GLU A 361 29.65 18.74 -7.94
CA GLU A 361 29.84 19.96 -8.73
C GLU A 361 31.31 20.40 -8.73
N GLU A 362 31.97 20.33 -7.56
CA GLU A 362 33.40 20.59 -7.43
C GLU A 362 34.24 19.62 -8.28
N GLN A 363 33.96 18.31 -8.19
CA GLN A 363 34.67 17.29 -8.99
C GLN A 363 34.46 17.48 -10.49
N LEU A 364 33.22 17.81 -10.92
CA LEU A 364 32.93 18.13 -12.31
C LEU A 364 33.75 19.34 -12.78
N SER A 365 33.83 20.40 -11.97
CA SER A 365 34.60 21.60 -12.30
C SER A 365 36.10 21.32 -12.44
N LEU A 366 36.60 20.28 -11.77
CA LEU A 366 37.96 19.77 -11.87
C LEU A 366 38.16 18.74 -12.99
N GLY A 367 37.13 18.42 -13.77
CA GLY A 367 37.18 17.42 -14.84
C GLY A 367 37.22 15.96 -14.38
N ALA A 368 36.98 15.69 -13.09
CA ALA A 368 36.92 14.35 -12.51
C ALA A 368 35.49 13.78 -12.63
N PHE A 369 35.15 13.31 -13.83
CA PHE A 369 33.80 12.86 -14.15
C PHE A 369 33.41 11.55 -13.45
N ASP A 370 34.32 10.61 -13.25
CA ASP A 370 34.03 9.36 -12.55
C ASP A 370 33.79 9.61 -11.06
N GLY A 371 34.61 10.46 -10.45
CA GLY A 371 34.42 10.95 -9.08
C GLY A 371 33.07 11.61 -8.88
N ALA A 372 32.70 12.55 -9.77
CA ALA A 372 31.40 13.21 -9.72
C ALA A 372 30.22 12.25 -9.87
N ARG A 373 30.26 11.34 -10.86
CA ARG A 373 29.19 10.33 -11.06
C ARG A 373 29.05 9.42 -9.86
N THR A 374 30.15 9.04 -9.23
CA THR A 374 30.15 8.22 -8.00
C THR A 374 29.46 8.94 -6.83
N LEU A 375 29.72 10.23 -6.66
CA LEU A 375 29.07 11.05 -5.62
C LEU A 375 27.57 11.21 -5.89
N LEU A 376 27.18 11.47 -7.15
CA LEU A 376 25.77 11.55 -7.55
C LEU A 376 25.03 10.22 -7.39
N ALA A 377 25.68 9.09 -7.69
CA ALA A 377 25.11 7.77 -7.46
C ALA A 377 24.87 7.51 -5.97
N LYS A 378 25.80 7.89 -5.08
CA LYS A 378 25.60 7.84 -3.62
C LYS A 378 24.44 8.71 -3.16
N ALA A 379 24.32 9.92 -3.72
CA ALA A 379 23.22 10.83 -3.42
C ALA A 379 21.86 10.22 -3.80
N ALA A 380 21.76 9.64 -5.01
CA ALA A 380 20.56 8.94 -5.47
C ALA A 380 20.24 7.69 -4.64
N ASP A 381 21.25 6.96 -4.17
CA ASP A 381 21.07 5.79 -3.31
C ASP A 381 20.49 6.17 -1.94
N ILE A 382 20.94 7.27 -1.33
CA ILE A 382 20.35 7.80 -0.08
C ILE A 382 18.85 8.07 -0.25
N ASP A 383 18.47 8.77 -1.32
CA ASP A 383 17.07 9.06 -1.62
C ASP A 383 16.27 7.78 -1.87
N ASN A 384 16.85 6.81 -2.59
CA ASN A 384 16.21 5.52 -2.84
C ASN A 384 15.98 4.74 -1.54
N VAL A 385 16.99 4.62 -0.68
CA VAL A 385 16.90 3.95 0.62
C VAL A 385 15.83 4.63 1.50
N SER A 386 15.84 5.96 1.55
CA SER A 386 14.83 6.74 2.29
C SER A 386 13.43 6.50 1.75
N ARG A 387 13.23 6.59 0.44
CA ARG A 387 11.93 6.33 -0.22
C ARG A 387 11.42 4.91 0.03
N GLN A 388 12.28 3.90 -0.03
CA GLN A 388 11.88 2.52 0.27
C GLN A 388 11.49 2.36 1.74
N ALA A 389 12.25 2.97 2.66
CA ALA A 389 11.91 2.96 4.08
C ALA A 389 10.56 3.67 4.36
N LEU A 390 10.31 4.81 3.72
CA LEU A 390 9.05 5.53 3.82
C LEU A 390 7.89 4.73 3.24
N LYS A 391 8.07 4.02 2.12
CA LYS A 391 7.04 3.15 1.55
C LYS A 391 6.67 2.02 2.50
N VAL A 392 7.66 1.35 3.10
CA VAL A 392 7.43 0.29 4.10
C VAL A 392 6.71 0.85 5.32
N ASN A 393 7.12 2.02 5.81
CA ASN A 393 6.48 2.68 6.94
C ASN A 393 5.03 3.08 6.62
N PHE A 394 4.79 3.68 5.45
CA PHE A 394 3.46 4.02 4.96
C PHE A 394 2.54 2.81 4.97
N VAL A 395 2.93 1.71 4.30
CA VAL A 395 2.15 0.47 4.27
C VAL A 395 1.91 -0.07 5.68
N SER A 396 2.95 -0.13 6.52
CA SER A 396 2.81 -0.60 7.90
C SER A 396 1.84 0.25 8.73
N ARG A 397 1.86 1.58 8.55
CA ARG A 397 0.96 2.50 9.24
C ARG A 397 -0.47 2.41 8.73
N THR A 398 -0.67 2.32 7.42
CA THR A 398 -1.98 2.09 6.79
C THR A 398 -2.61 0.78 7.29
N LEU A 399 -1.84 -0.31 7.33
CA LEU A 399 -2.33 -1.60 7.84
C LEU A 399 -2.61 -1.57 9.36
N SER A 400 -1.78 -0.85 10.12
CA SER A 400 -2.01 -0.64 11.55
C SER A 400 -3.27 0.18 11.83
N GLU A 401 -3.56 1.19 11.00
CA GLU A 401 -4.80 1.97 11.07
C GLU A 401 -6.01 1.10 10.72
N ALA A 402 -5.92 0.32 9.64
CA ALA A 402 -6.96 -0.64 9.25
C ALA A 402 -7.26 -1.65 10.37
N ALA A 403 -6.22 -2.19 11.04
CA ALA A 403 -6.40 -3.06 12.19
C ALA A 403 -7.11 -2.37 13.37
N THR A 404 -6.81 -1.08 13.60
CA THR A 404 -7.44 -0.29 14.66
C THR A 404 -8.90 -0.02 14.36
N LEU A 405 -9.23 0.38 13.12
CA LEU A 405 -10.61 0.59 12.68
C LEU A 405 -11.42 -0.70 12.66
N TYR A 406 -10.81 -1.84 12.33
CA TYR A 406 -11.49 -3.15 12.44
C TYR A 406 -11.96 -3.43 13.87
N LEU A 407 -11.12 -3.10 14.87
CA LEU A 407 -11.49 -3.23 16.29
C LEU A 407 -12.56 -2.21 16.68
N SER A 408 -12.47 -0.97 16.19
CA SER A 408 -13.48 0.08 16.39
C SER A 408 -14.84 -0.35 15.85
N GLY A 409 -14.90 -0.87 14.61
CA GLY A 409 -16.14 -1.38 14.03
C GLY A 409 -16.72 -2.56 14.81
N GLY A 410 -15.85 -3.44 15.34
CA GLY A 410 -16.26 -4.52 16.24
C GLY A 410 -16.88 -4.02 17.56
N ALA A 411 -16.30 -2.97 18.15
CA ALA A 411 -16.82 -2.33 19.36
C ALA A 411 -18.15 -1.62 19.09
N ALA A 412 -18.25 -0.86 17.98
CA ALA A 412 -19.49 -0.20 17.56
C ALA A 412 -20.63 -1.22 17.33
N ARG A 413 -20.32 -2.36 16.70
CA ARG A 413 -21.30 -3.44 16.53
C ARG A 413 -21.74 -4.03 17.88
N ALA A 414 -20.84 -4.18 18.83
CA ALA A 414 -21.18 -4.66 20.18
C ALA A 414 -22.07 -3.67 20.93
N ASP A 415 -21.93 -2.37 20.65
CA ASP A 415 -22.79 -1.28 21.13
C ASP A 415 -24.09 -1.11 20.31
N LEU A 416 -24.34 -2.00 19.34
CA LEU A 416 -25.47 -1.97 18.41
C LEU A 416 -25.51 -0.71 17.50
N ASP A 417 -24.43 0.06 17.42
CA ASP A 417 -24.25 1.15 16.46
C ASP A 417 -23.76 0.59 15.11
N TYR A 418 -24.69 0.00 14.37
CA TYR A 418 -24.40 -0.62 13.08
C TYR A 418 -23.96 0.38 12.02
N ALA A 419 -24.38 1.65 12.10
CA ALA A 419 -24.00 2.67 11.13
C ALA A 419 -22.51 3.01 11.25
N THR A 420 -22.02 3.21 12.47
CA THR A 420 -20.59 3.42 12.73
C THR A 420 -19.78 2.16 12.39
N ALA A 421 -20.27 0.97 12.77
CA ALA A 421 -19.59 -0.28 12.44
C ALA A 421 -19.39 -0.49 10.93
N ILE A 422 -20.43 -0.24 10.13
CA ILE A 422 -20.37 -0.31 8.67
C ILE A 422 -19.33 0.67 8.13
N LYS A 423 -19.37 1.93 8.55
CA LYS A 423 -18.43 2.98 8.10
C LYS A 423 -16.98 2.62 8.41
N ASP A 424 -16.71 2.12 9.61
CA ASP A 424 -15.36 1.71 10.02
C ASP A 424 -14.86 0.56 9.14
N TYR A 425 -15.67 -0.48 8.93
CA TYR A 425 -15.30 -1.62 8.07
C TYR A 425 -15.14 -1.24 6.59
N GLU A 426 -15.94 -0.31 6.06
CA GLU A 426 -15.72 0.23 4.71
C GLU A 426 -14.38 0.95 4.59
N THR A 427 -14.03 1.75 5.62
CA THR A 427 -12.75 2.45 5.68
C THR A 427 -11.58 1.47 5.74
N VAL A 428 -11.72 0.39 6.50
CA VAL A 428 -10.74 -0.72 6.53
C VAL A 428 -10.48 -1.28 5.12
N LEU A 429 -11.53 -1.53 4.34
CA LEU A 429 -11.38 -2.03 2.97
C LEU A 429 -10.71 -1.01 2.03
N SER A 430 -10.99 0.29 2.21
CA SER A 430 -10.29 1.36 1.48
C SER A 430 -8.80 1.36 1.79
N LEU A 431 -8.42 1.28 3.08
CA LEU A 431 -7.03 1.26 3.51
C LEU A 431 -6.27 0.03 2.99
N TYR A 432 -6.92 -1.13 2.90
CA TYR A 432 -6.33 -2.29 2.22
C TYR A 432 -6.07 -2.05 0.74
N GLY A 433 -6.92 -1.29 0.06
CA GLY A 433 -6.69 -0.84 -1.32
C GLY A 433 -5.50 0.11 -1.43
N GLU A 434 -5.38 1.07 -0.50
CA GLU A 434 -4.30 2.06 -0.45
C GLU A 434 -2.92 1.45 -0.14
N ALA A 435 -2.87 0.43 0.71
CA ALA A 435 -1.64 -0.29 1.06
C ALA A 435 -0.97 -1.01 -0.14
N GLY A 436 -1.69 -1.20 -1.24
CA GLY A 436 -1.14 -1.62 -2.53
C GLY A 436 -1.26 -3.12 -2.84
N GLN A 437 -1.57 -3.40 -4.12
CA GLN A 437 -2.04 -4.68 -4.69
C GLN A 437 -1.02 -5.84 -4.78
N SER A 438 0.22 -5.66 -4.34
CA SER A 438 1.31 -6.64 -4.53
C SER A 438 1.39 -7.63 -3.36
N SER A 439 0.36 -8.47 -3.24
CA SER A 439 0.15 -9.48 -2.20
C SER A 439 0.27 -8.97 -0.76
N LEU A 440 -0.86 -8.73 -0.11
CA LEU A 440 -0.95 -8.63 1.34
C LEU A 440 -0.28 -9.86 1.98
N ALA A 441 0.36 -9.65 3.14
CA ALA A 441 0.74 -10.76 3.99
C ALA A 441 -0.52 -11.58 4.35
N LEU A 442 -0.34 -12.88 4.59
CA LEU A 442 -1.46 -13.80 4.82
C LEU A 442 -2.40 -13.30 5.94
N GLU A 443 -1.85 -12.80 7.05
CA GLU A 443 -2.63 -12.26 8.17
C GLU A 443 -3.51 -11.05 7.80
N ASP A 444 -3.02 -10.21 6.89
CA ASP A 444 -3.76 -9.04 6.42
C ASP A 444 -4.82 -9.42 5.39
N ALA A 445 -4.55 -10.41 4.53
CA ALA A 445 -5.56 -11.01 3.66
C ALA A 445 -6.67 -11.68 4.48
N ASP A 446 -6.34 -12.40 5.56
CA ASP A 446 -7.32 -12.96 6.51
C ASP A 446 -8.23 -11.88 7.09
N ARG A 447 -7.64 -10.76 7.53
CA ARG A 447 -8.39 -9.68 8.15
C ARG A 447 -9.25 -8.95 7.11
N GLN A 448 -8.80 -8.81 5.86
CA GLN A 448 -9.61 -8.32 4.75
C GLN A 448 -10.82 -9.23 4.49
N ILE A 449 -10.61 -10.56 4.41
CA ILE A 449 -11.68 -11.55 4.24
C ILE A 449 -12.69 -11.48 5.41
N ARG A 450 -12.21 -11.42 6.65
CA ARG A 450 -13.08 -11.25 7.83
C ARG A 450 -13.87 -9.93 7.77
N THR A 451 -13.25 -8.84 7.34
CA THR A 451 -13.92 -7.54 7.18
C THR A 451 -15.06 -7.62 6.17
N LEU A 452 -14.82 -8.26 5.01
CA LEU A 452 -15.85 -8.48 3.99
C LEU A 452 -17.02 -9.32 4.51
N ASP A 453 -16.72 -10.38 5.27
CA ASP A 453 -17.75 -11.23 5.88
C ASP A 453 -18.60 -10.45 6.91
N GLU A 454 -17.96 -9.65 7.77
CA GLU A 454 -18.68 -8.83 8.75
C GLU A 454 -19.51 -7.73 8.11
N LEU A 455 -18.99 -7.08 7.08
CA LEU A 455 -19.71 -6.05 6.32
C LEU A 455 -20.93 -6.66 5.61
N GLY A 456 -20.79 -7.84 5.00
CA GLY A 456 -21.91 -8.57 4.40
C GLY A 456 -23.01 -8.93 5.40
N LYS A 457 -22.63 -9.42 6.60
CA LYS A 457 -23.58 -9.71 7.69
C LYS A 457 -24.29 -8.45 8.18
N LEU A 458 -23.57 -7.36 8.40
CA LEU A 458 -24.15 -6.08 8.86
C LEU A 458 -25.11 -5.49 7.83
N TYR A 459 -24.74 -5.50 6.55
CA TYR A 459 -25.63 -5.04 5.49
C TYR A 459 -26.88 -5.88 5.36
N THR A 460 -26.78 -7.20 5.55
CA THR A 460 -27.93 -8.10 5.61
C THR A 460 -28.84 -7.73 6.78
N LEU A 461 -28.27 -7.47 7.96
CA LEU A 461 -29.00 -7.14 9.17
C LEU A 461 -29.81 -5.84 9.04
N VAL A 462 -29.23 -4.81 8.40
CA VAL A 462 -29.91 -3.52 8.18
C VAL A 462 -30.80 -3.53 6.93
N GLY A 463 -30.98 -4.68 6.27
CA GLY A 463 -31.85 -4.84 5.10
C GLY A 463 -31.30 -4.29 3.78
N ASN A 464 -30.02 -3.91 3.72
CA ASN A 464 -29.39 -3.42 2.49
C ASN A 464 -28.79 -4.60 1.69
N THR A 465 -29.68 -5.33 1.01
CA THR A 465 -29.31 -6.55 0.25
C THR A 465 -28.35 -6.27 -0.90
N ASP A 466 -28.39 -5.09 -1.53
CA ASP A 466 -27.47 -4.73 -2.60
C ASP A 466 -26.03 -4.55 -2.10
N ALA A 467 -25.84 -3.86 -0.98
CA ALA A 467 -24.53 -3.70 -0.38
C ALA A 467 -24.00 -5.02 0.20
N ALA A 468 -24.87 -5.83 0.82
CA ALA A 468 -24.54 -7.18 1.27
C ALA A 468 -24.08 -8.06 0.11
N GLY A 469 -24.76 -7.99 -1.03
CA GLY A 469 -24.42 -8.73 -2.24
C GLY A 469 -23.04 -8.34 -2.79
N ARG A 470 -22.69 -7.04 -2.79
CA ARG A 470 -21.34 -6.58 -3.18
C ARG A 470 -20.27 -7.09 -2.21
N ALA A 471 -20.51 -7.00 -0.90
CA ALA A 471 -19.55 -7.46 0.12
C ALA A 471 -19.30 -8.98 0.01
N PHE A 472 -20.35 -9.80 -0.10
CA PHE A 472 -20.19 -11.25 -0.25
C PHE A 472 -19.64 -11.65 -1.62
N SER A 473 -19.95 -10.92 -2.70
CA SER A 473 -19.31 -11.15 -4.00
C SER A 473 -17.81 -10.88 -3.94
N ALA A 474 -17.38 -9.81 -3.28
CA ALA A 474 -15.96 -9.53 -3.06
C ALA A 474 -15.31 -10.58 -2.14
N LEU A 475 -16.03 -11.08 -1.13
CA LEU A 475 -15.59 -12.19 -0.28
C LEU A 475 -15.30 -13.45 -1.10
N VAL A 476 -16.25 -13.84 -1.95
CA VAL A 476 -16.13 -14.99 -2.88
C VAL A 476 -14.88 -14.84 -3.76
N SER A 477 -14.69 -13.68 -4.41
CA SER A 477 -13.51 -13.45 -5.26
C SER A 477 -12.18 -13.49 -4.50
N ASN A 478 -12.14 -12.98 -3.27
CA ASN A 478 -10.91 -13.04 -2.45
C ASN A 478 -10.60 -14.47 -2.00
N LEU A 479 -11.63 -15.23 -1.60
CA LEU A 479 -11.48 -16.63 -1.20
C LEU A 479 -11.15 -17.54 -2.38
N GLU A 480 -11.64 -17.26 -3.59
CA GLU A 480 -11.28 -17.96 -4.82
C GLU A 480 -9.76 -17.86 -5.06
N LEU A 481 -9.24 -16.63 -5.12
CA LEU A 481 -7.81 -16.36 -5.33
C LEU A 481 -6.95 -17.01 -4.26
N ARG A 482 -7.42 -17.02 -3.01
CA ARG A 482 -6.73 -17.64 -1.89
C ARG A 482 -6.73 -19.15 -1.98
N SER A 483 -7.88 -19.75 -2.26
CA SER A 483 -8.04 -21.21 -2.38
C SER A 483 -7.21 -21.82 -3.52
N ALA A 484 -6.88 -21.01 -4.54
CA ALA A 484 -5.99 -21.41 -5.63
C ALA A 484 -4.50 -21.46 -5.23
N ARG A 485 -4.12 -20.73 -4.17
CA ARG A 485 -2.72 -20.61 -3.69
C ARG A 485 -2.43 -21.49 -2.48
N GLU A 486 -3.45 -21.81 -1.69
CA GLU A 486 -3.32 -22.55 -0.44
C GLU A 486 -3.89 -23.97 -0.56
N THR A 487 -3.25 -24.91 0.13
CA THR A 487 -3.67 -26.31 0.18
C THR A 487 -4.51 -26.65 1.42
N ASP A 488 -4.68 -25.72 2.37
CA ASP A 488 -5.52 -25.92 3.56
C ASP A 488 -6.98 -26.13 3.12
N PRO A 489 -7.57 -27.31 3.37
CA PRO A 489 -8.95 -27.57 2.98
C PRO A 489 -9.96 -26.65 3.69
N SER A 490 -9.60 -26.04 4.83
CA SER A 490 -10.44 -25.08 5.54
C SER A 490 -10.72 -23.82 4.71
N VAL A 491 -9.75 -23.36 3.92
CA VAL A 491 -9.92 -22.21 3.02
C VAL A 491 -10.91 -22.52 1.90
N LYS A 492 -10.85 -23.76 1.37
CA LYS A 492 -11.81 -24.24 0.36
C LYS A 492 -13.22 -24.35 0.94
N ARG A 493 -13.33 -24.78 2.20
CA ARG A 493 -14.61 -24.81 2.94
C ARG A 493 -15.16 -23.40 3.13
N ASP A 494 -14.34 -22.44 3.55
CA ASP A 494 -14.77 -21.04 3.69
C ASP A 494 -15.20 -20.44 2.35
N PHE A 495 -14.49 -20.76 1.27
CA PHE A 495 -14.86 -20.39 -0.09
C PHE A 495 -16.25 -20.97 -0.47
N ALA A 496 -16.49 -22.25 -0.20
CA ALA A 496 -17.81 -22.87 -0.46
C ALA A 496 -18.93 -22.24 0.39
N VAL A 497 -18.68 -21.99 1.68
CA VAL A 497 -19.66 -21.35 2.58
C VAL A 497 -19.95 -19.90 2.15
N SER A 498 -18.97 -19.18 1.58
CA SER A 498 -19.19 -17.84 1.06
C SER A 498 -20.18 -17.82 -0.13
N HIS A 499 -20.21 -18.87 -0.95
CA HIS A 499 -21.26 -19.04 -1.96
C HIS A 499 -22.64 -19.24 -1.35
N ILE A 500 -22.78 -19.96 -0.23
CA ILE A 500 -24.08 -20.07 0.47
C ILE A 500 -24.54 -18.69 0.96
N LYS A 501 -23.63 -17.89 1.53
CA LYS A 501 -23.93 -16.51 1.97
C LYS A 501 -24.38 -15.62 0.81
N LEU A 502 -23.67 -15.65 -0.32
CA LEU A 502 -24.05 -14.91 -1.51
C LEU A 502 -25.40 -15.39 -2.08
N GLY A 503 -25.61 -16.71 -2.13
CA GLY A 503 -26.87 -17.32 -2.57
C GLY A 503 -28.07 -16.86 -1.73
N ASN A 504 -27.91 -16.77 -0.40
CA ASN A 504 -28.96 -16.25 0.50
C ASN A 504 -29.35 -14.81 0.14
N ILE A 505 -28.38 -13.96 -0.23
CA ILE A 505 -28.66 -12.58 -0.66
C ILE A 505 -29.34 -12.55 -2.02
N ARG A 506 -28.91 -13.37 -2.98
CA ARG A 506 -29.58 -13.47 -4.29
C ARG A 506 -31.03 -13.93 -4.14
N MET A 507 -31.29 -14.88 -3.26
CA MET A 507 -32.63 -15.33 -2.93
C MET A 507 -33.47 -14.20 -2.31
N ALA A 508 -32.91 -13.43 -1.37
CA ALA A 508 -33.59 -12.26 -0.79
C ALA A 508 -33.85 -11.13 -1.80
N GLN A 509 -33.02 -11.02 -2.85
CA GLN A 509 -33.23 -10.11 -3.99
C GLN A 509 -34.25 -10.64 -5.01
N GLY A 510 -34.76 -11.87 -4.85
CA GLY A 510 -35.65 -12.53 -5.82
C GLY A 510 -34.95 -13.13 -7.04
N ASP A 511 -33.61 -13.11 -7.09
CA ASP A 511 -32.82 -13.72 -8.16
C ASP A 511 -32.61 -15.22 -7.88
N LEU A 512 -33.68 -15.99 -8.10
CA LEU A 512 -33.69 -17.44 -7.90
C LEU A 512 -32.64 -18.18 -8.74
N PRO A 513 -32.41 -17.84 -10.04
CA PRO A 513 -31.36 -18.46 -10.83
C PRO A 513 -29.96 -18.27 -10.23
N ALA A 514 -29.58 -17.05 -9.87
CA ALA A 514 -28.26 -16.79 -9.29
C ALA A 514 -28.12 -17.41 -7.89
N ALA A 515 -29.19 -17.45 -7.10
CA ALA A 515 -29.20 -18.14 -5.81
C ALA A 515 -28.92 -19.65 -5.99
N LEU A 516 -29.64 -20.30 -6.90
CA LEU A 516 -29.49 -21.73 -7.20
C LEU A 516 -28.09 -22.08 -7.71
N GLU A 517 -27.51 -21.24 -8.58
CA GLU A 517 -26.15 -21.41 -9.07
C GLU A 517 -25.13 -21.38 -7.92
N ASN A 518 -25.22 -20.37 -7.06
CA ASN A 518 -24.33 -20.26 -5.90
C ASN A 518 -24.46 -21.46 -4.95
N TYR A 519 -25.68 -21.91 -4.65
CA TYR A 519 -25.86 -23.07 -3.78
C TYR A 519 -25.34 -24.36 -4.42
N ARG A 520 -25.52 -24.56 -5.74
CA ARG A 520 -24.97 -25.73 -6.45
C ARG A 520 -23.45 -25.74 -6.47
N THR A 521 -22.82 -24.57 -6.65
CA THR A 521 -21.36 -24.42 -6.55
C THR A 521 -20.89 -24.80 -5.15
N ALA A 522 -21.50 -24.23 -4.10
CA ALA A 522 -21.20 -24.59 -2.72
C ALA A 522 -21.37 -26.09 -2.45
N ARG A 523 -22.49 -26.68 -2.88
CA ARG A 523 -22.80 -28.10 -2.73
C ARG A 523 -21.72 -28.98 -3.36
N THR A 524 -21.28 -28.66 -4.58
CA THR A 524 -20.26 -29.43 -5.30
C THR A 524 -18.93 -29.40 -4.56
N MET A 525 -18.49 -28.21 -4.14
CA MET A 525 -17.25 -28.05 -3.39
C MET A 525 -17.29 -28.78 -2.04
N LEU A 526 -18.41 -28.69 -1.31
CA LEU A 526 -18.58 -29.34 -0.01
C LEU A 526 -18.68 -30.86 -0.13
N MET A 527 -19.32 -31.37 -1.19
CA MET A 527 -19.35 -32.80 -1.49
C MET A 527 -17.93 -33.34 -1.72
N ASP A 528 -17.12 -32.65 -2.53
CA ASP A 528 -15.73 -33.05 -2.78
C ASP A 528 -14.86 -32.96 -1.50
N LEU A 529 -15.04 -31.90 -0.70
CA LEU A 529 -14.32 -31.71 0.56
C LEU A 529 -14.66 -32.78 1.61
N THR A 530 -15.94 -33.10 1.77
CA THR A 530 -16.39 -34.11 2.74
C THR A 530 -16.00 -35.53 2.33
N ALA A 531 -15.90 -35.80 1.02
CA ALA A 531 -15.35 -37.06 0.51
C ALA A 531 -13.84 -37.19 0.77
N ALA A 532 -13.09 -36.09 0.66
CA ALA A 532 -11.65 -36.06 0.92
C ALA A 532 -11.31 -36.10 2.43
N GLU A 533 -12.15 -35.48 3.27
CA GLU A 533 -11.91 -35.29 4.71
C GLU A 533 -13.07 -35.87 5.56
N PRO A 534 -13.33 -37.20 5.50
CA PRO A 534 -14.49 -37.81 6.15
C PRO A 534 -14.49 -37.70 7.69
N GLY A 535 -13.33 -37.38 8.30
CA GLY A 535 -13.21 -37.12 9.73
C GLY A 535 -13.68 -35.73 10.18
N ARG A 536 -13.88 -34.78 9.25
CA ARG A 536 -14.29 -33.39 9.55
C ARG A 536 -15.82 -33.28 9.58
N LEU A 537 -16.46 -33.95 10.54
CA LEU A 537 -17.92 -34.02 10.68
C LEU A 537 -18.65 -32.66 10.54
N PRO A 538 -18.18 -31.52 11.09
CA PRO A 538 -18.88 -30.25 10.95
C PRO A 538 -19.10 -29.80 9.48
N TRP A 539 -18.26 -30.22 8.53
CA TRP A 539 -18.37 -29.81 7.12
C TRP A 539 -19.54 -30.49 6.41
N PHE A 540 -19.96 -31.65 6.88
CA PHE A 540 -21.19 -32.28 6.40
C PHE A 540 -22.43 -31.44 6.76
N GLY A 541 -22.37 -30.65 7.84
CA GLY A 541 -23.43 -29.71 8.19
C GLY A 541 -23.58 -28.60 7.14
N ASP A 542 -22.48 -28.03 6.65
CA ASP A 542 -22.52 -27.04 5.57
C ASP A 542 -23.04 -27.66 4.26
N PHE A 543 -22.67 -28.91 3.97
CA PHE A 543 -23.17 -29.63 2.81
C PHE A 543 -24.69 -29.80 2.88
N ALA A 544 -25.20 -30.31 4.00
CA ALA A 544 -26.64 -30.46 4.23
C ALA A 544 -27.38 -29.11 4.17
N MET A 545 -26.76 -28.03 4.66
CA MET A 545 -27.31 -26.67 4.54
C MET A 545 -27.42 -26.23 3.07
N ALA A 546 -26.42 -26.54 2.22
CA ALA A 546 -26.52 -26.25 0.79
C ALA A 546 -27.67 -27.02 0.13
N ASP A 547 -27.89 -28.27 0.52
CA ASP A 547 -29.01 -29.09 0.05
C ASP A 547 -30.37 -28.51 0.45
N ASP A 548 -30.54 -28.09 1.71
CA ASP A 548 -31.77 -27.41 2.15
C ASP A 548 -32.01 -26.15 1.31
N LYS A 549 -30.98 -25.31 1.12
CA LYS A 549 -31.10 -24.07 0.35
C LYS A 549 -31.48 -24.32 -1.12
N ILE A 550 -30.94 -25.37 -1.73
CA ILE A 550 -31.33 -25.80 -3.08
C ILE A 550 -32.79 -26.25 -3.07
N GLY A 551 -33.20 -27.05 -2.08
CA GLY A 551 -34.57 -27.50 -1.92
C GLY A 551 -35.56 -26.34 -1.89
N ASN A 552 -35.29 -25.32 -1.07
CA ASN A 552 -36.16 -24.14 -0.94
C ASN A 552 -36.35 -23.41 -2.29
N VAL A 553 -35.28 -23.28 -3.08
CA VAL A 553 -35.36 -22.67 -4.42
C VAL A 553 -36.14 -23.55 -5.39
N LEU A 554 -35.91 -24.87 -5.37
CA LEU A 554 -36.63 -25.82 -6.24
C LEU A 554 -38.13 -25.86 -5.94
N VAL A 555 -38.54 -25.76 -4.66
CA VAL A 555 -39.96 -25.61 -4.29
C VAL A 555 -40.57 -24.37 -4.94
N THR A 556 -39.85 -23.25 -4.89
CA THR A 556 -40.33 -21.98 -5.47
C THR A 556 -40.41 -22.06 -7.01
N GLN A 557 -39.54 -22.84 -7.65
CA GLN A 557 -39.56 -23.11 -9.08
C GLN A 557 -40.59 -24.18 -9.50
N GLY A 558 -41.24 -24.86 -8.54
CA GLY A 558 -42.19 -25.94 -8.80
C GLY A 558 -41.54 -27.31 -9.09
N ASP A 559 -40.21 -27.45 -8.96
CA ASP A 559 -39.52 -28.74 -9.05
C ASP A 559 -39.59 -29.49 -7.71
N LEU A 560 -40.79 -29.97 -7.40
CA LEU A 560 -41.09 -30.62 -6.12
C LEU A 560 -40.37 -31.97 -5.96
N ALA A 561 -40.10 -32.67 -7.07
CA ALA A 561 -39.37 -33.92 -7.06
C ALA A 561 -37.89 -33.69 -6.74
N GLY A 562 -37.26 -32.70 -7.39
CA GLY A 562 -35.90 -32.29 -7.09
C GLY A 562 -35.75 -31.79 -5.65
N ALA A 563 -36.70 -30.97 -5.18
CA ALA A 563 -36.73 -30.50 -3.79
C ALA A 563 -36.82 -31.67 -2.79
N SER A 564 -37.72 -32.63 -3.03
CA SER A 564 -37.85 -33.81 -2.17
C SER A 564 -36.56 -34.61 -2.11
N GLN A 565 -35.82 -34.74 -3.22
CA GLN A 565 -34.57 -35.49 -3.24
C GLN A 565 -33.52 -34.83 -2.34
N VAL A 566 -33.24 -33.53 -2.55
CA VAL A 566 -32.19 -32.84 -1.80
C VAL A 566 -32.52 -32.72 -0.30
N TYR A 567 -33.79 -32.54 0.08
CA TYR A 567 -34.16 -32.57 1.49
C TYR A 567 -33.94 -33.93 2.14
N GLN A 568 -34.17 -35.04 1.42
CA GLN A 568 -33.89 -36.38 1.96
C GLN A 568 -32.39 -36.64 2.10
N GLU A 569 -31.58 -36.13 1.17
CA GLU A 569 -30.11 -36.16 1.26
C GLU A 569 -29.63 -35.38 2.50
N SER A 570 -30.09 -34.13 2.67
CA SER A 570 -29.82 -33.30 3.85
C SER A 570 -30.27 -34.00 5.15
N LEU A 571 -31.47 -34.57 5.17
CA LEU A 571 -32.02 -35.26 6.34
C LEU A 571 -31.14 -36.45 6.75
N SER A 572 -30.68 -37.23 5.78
CA SER A 572 -29.78 -38.36 6.01
C SER A 572 -28.48 -37.92 6.67
N ILE A 573 -27.86 -36.86 6.14
CA ILE A 573 -26.61 -36.30 6.68
C ILE A 573 -26.80 -35.78 8.10
N LYS A 574 -27.83 -34.95 8.34
CA LYS A 574 -28.08 -34.37 9.67
C LYS A 574 -28.45 -35.42 10.71
N LYS A 575 -29.18 -36.48 10.32
CA LYS A 575 -29.43 -37.64 11.21
C LYS A 575 -28.13 -38.32 11.64
N GLN A 576 -27.18 -38.51 10.72
CA GLN A 576 -25.88 -39.08 11.05
C GLN A 576 -25.08 -38.16 11.99
N LEU A 577 -25.09 -36.85 11.74
CA LEU A 577 -24.42 -35.87 12.62
C LEU A 577 -25.00 -35.89 14.04
N VAL A 578 -26.33 -35.90 14.18
CA VAL A 578 -26.99 -36.01 15.49
C VAL A 578 -26.73 -37.37 16.15
N ALA A 579 -26.66 -38.46 15.38
CA ALA A 579 -26.33 -39.79 15.93
C ALA A 579 -24.90 -39.86 16.47
N ASN A 580 -23.96 -39.16 15.84
CA ASN A 580 -22.56 -39.09 16.27
C ASN A 580 -22.38 -38.18 17.50
N GLU A 581 -23.09 -37.06 17.56
CA GLU A 581 -23.01 -36.08 18.66
C GLU A 581 -24.41 -35.75 19.24
N PRO A 582 -25.08 -36.70 19.94
CA PRO A 582 -26.48 -36.55 20.34
C PRO A 582 -26.75 -35.45 21.38
N GLU A 583 -25.72 -34.96 22.06
CA GLU A 583 -25.86 -33.88 23.04
C GLU A 583 -25.74 -32.47 22.45
N ARG A 584 -25.37 -32.34 21.16
CA ARG A 584 -25.22 -31.05 20.48
C ARG A 584 -26.58 -30.47 20.09
N ALA A 585 -27.01 -29.49 20.87
CA ALA A 585 -28.29 -28.82 20.69
C ALA A 585 -28.41 -28.09 19.34
N ASP A 586 -27.30 -27.58 18.80
CA ASP A 586 -27.23 -26.93 17.50
C ASP A 586 -27.50 -27.91 16.35
N LEU A 587 -26.88 -29.09 16.36
CA LEU A 587 -27.15 -30.13 15.35
C LEU A 587 -28.59 -30.64 15.42
N GLN A 588 -29.13 -30.78 16.64
CA GLN A 588 -30.54 -31.11 16.83
C GLN A 588 -31.46 -30.03 16.24
N ARG A 589 -31.15 -28.74 16.46
CA ARG A 589 -31.92 -27.63 15.87
C ARG A 589 -31.84 -27.65 14.35
N ASP A 590 -30.67 -27.84 13.77
CA ASP A 590 -30.49 -27.90 12.31
C ASP A 590 -31.30 -29.05 11.68
N LEU A 591 -31.43 -30.18 12.38
CA LEU A 591 -32.28 -31.30 11.95
C LEU A 591 -33.77 -30.93 11.93
N THR A 592 -34.25 -30.09 12.85
CA THR A 592 -35.66 -29.64 12.85
C THR A 592 -35.99 -28.81 11.61
N ILE A 593 -35.04 -28.03 11.10
CA ILE A 593 -35.24 -27.21 9.90
C ILE A 593 -35.55 -28.11 8.70
N THR A 594 -34.78 -29.18 8.48
CA THR A 594 -35.02 -30.09 7.34
C THR A 594 -36.34 -30.86 7.50
N TYR A 595 -36.71 -31.26 8.72
CA TYR A 595 -38.03 -31.86 8.94
C TYR A 595 -39.17 -30.89 8.62
N ASP A 596 -39.05 -29.63 9.03
CA ASP A 596 -40.05 -28.61 8.72
C ASP A 596 -40.14 -28.37 7.20
N GLU A 597 -39.02 -28.30 6.48
CA GLU A 597 -39.04 -28.13 5.02
C GLU A 597 -39.66 -29.33 4.29
N ILE A 598 -39.39 -30.56 4.74
CA ILE A 598 -40.06 -31.77 4.24
C ILE A 598 -41.56 -31.71 4.55
N GLY A 599 -41.93 -31.26 5.75
CA GLY A 599 -43.31 -31.07 6.16
C GLY A 599 -44.05 -30.06 5.29
N ASN A 600 -43.41 -28.91 5.02
CA ASN A 600 -43.93 -27.84 4.16
C ASN A 600 -44.11 -28.33 2.71
N LEU A 601 -43.14 -29.08 2.18
CA LEU A 601 -43.24 -29.68 0.85
C LEU A 601 -44.36 -30.72 0.76
N ALA A 602 -44.47 -31.59 1.77
CA ALA A 602 -45.54 -32.58 1.83
C ALA A 602 -46.92 -31.90 1.97
N HIS A 603 -47.02 -30.83 2.75
CA HIS A 603 -48.25 -30.06 2.93
C HIS A 603 -48.69 -29.40 1.62
N SER A 604 -47.79 -28.70 0.93
CA SER A 604 -48.08 -28.03 -0.35
C SER A 604 -48.43 -29.01 -1.48
N THR A 605 -47.98 -30.27 -1.41
CA THR A 605 -48.35 -31.34 -2.35
C THR A 605 -49.59 -32.15 -1.94
N GLY A 606 -50.27 -31.76 -0.85
CA GLY A 606 -51.46 -32.44 -0.34
C GLY A 606 -51.19 -33.78 0.35
N GLN A 607 -49.93 -34.12 0.62
CA GLN A 607 -49.50 -35.32 1.33
C GLN A 607 -49.58 -35.12 2.84
N PHE A 608 -50.79 -34.86 3.36
CA PHE A 608 -50.98 -34.42 4.74
C PHE A 608 -50.48 -35.40 5.80
N ASP A 609 -50.52 -36.72 5.57
CA ASP A 609 -49.96 -37.71 6.49
C ASP A 609 -48.43 -37.62 6.59
N ASN A 610 -47.76 -37.41 5.45
CA ASN A 610 -46.31 -37.22 5.41
C ASN A 610 -45.91 -35.89 6.05
N ALA A 611 -46.72 -34.85 5.84
CA ALA A 611 -46.50 -33.54 6.47
C ALA A 611 -46.60 -33.63 7.99
N GLU A 612 -47.65 -34.29 8.50
CA GLU A 612 -47.86 -34.48 9.94
C GLU A 612 -46.71 -35.25 10.58
N ALA A 613 -46.30 -36.37 9.97
CA ALA A 613 -45.17 -37.17 10.47
C ALA A 613 -43.85 -36.36 10.55
N ALA A 614 -43.57 -35.52 9.55
CA ALA A 614 -42.37 -34.69 9.55
C ALA A 614 -42.42 -33.60 10.64
N TYR A 615 -43.55 -32.90 10.78
CA TYR A 615 -43.73 -31.89 11.83
C TYR A 615 -43.70 -32.50 13.24
N GLU A 616 -44.23 -33.72 13.43
CA GLU A 616 -44.17 -34.41 14.72
C GLU A 616 -42.74 -34.80 15.11
N GLU A 617 -41.90 -35.23 14.16
CA GLU A 617 -40.48 -35.49 14.41
C GLU A 617 -39.72 -34.20 14.78
N SER A 618 -40.02 -33.09 14.08
CA SER A 618 -39.50 -31.76 14.42
C SER A 618 -39.91 -31.32 15.83
N LEU A 619 -41.20 -31.43 16.17
CA LEU A 619 -41.75 -31.08 17.48
C LEU A 619 -41.11 -31.92 18.59
N LYS A 620 -40.92 -33.23 18.38
CA LYS A 620 -40.28 -34.13 19.35
C LYS A 620 -38.87 -33.67 19.72
N ILE A 621 -38.08 -33.22 18.75
CA ILE A 621 -36.74 -32.69 18.99
C ILE A 621 -36.82 -31.36 19.74
N ARG A 622 -37.71 -30.45 19.32
CA ARG A 622 -37.91 -29.14 19.99
C ARG A 622 -38.34 -29.31 21.45
N LEU A 623 -39.23 -30.24 21.74
CA LEU A 623 -39.64 -30.58 23.11
C LEU A 623 -38.45 -31.02 23.96
N ALA A 624 -37.63 -31.95 23.46
CA ALA A 624 -36.43 -32.41 24.18
C ALA A 624 -35.42 -31.26 24.43
N LEU A 625 -35.25 -30.36 23.46
CA LEU A 625 -34.38 -29.19 23.60
C LEU A 625 -34.92 -28.18 24.62
N ALA A 626 -36.23 -27.97 24.65
CA ALA A 626 -36.92 -27.08 25.57
C ALA A 626 -36.94 -27.65 27.00
N GLU A 627 -37.07 -28.97 27.16
CA GLU A 627 -36.99 -29.65 28.47
C GLU A 627 -35.62 -29.49 29.12
N LYS A 628 -34.53 -29.56 28.32
CA LYS A 628 -33.17 -29.30 28.82
C LYS A 628 -32.96 -27.85 29.30
N LYS A 629 -33.76 -26.89 28.81
CA LYS A 629 -33.71 -25.48 29.23
C LYS A 629 -35.12 -24.87 29.40
N PRO A 630 -35.86 -25.19 30.47
CA PRO A 630 -37.27 -24.79 30.63
C PRO A 630 -37.50 -23.27 30.79
N ARG A 631 -36.44 -22.50 31.05
CA ARG A 631 -36.47 -21.04 31.17
C ARG A 631 -36.05 -20.31 29.90
N ASP A 632 -35.60 -21.03 28.88
CA ASP A 632 -35.20 -20.45 27.59
C ASP A 632 -36.47 -20.12 26.79
N ALA A 633 -36.80 -18.82 26.70
CA ALA A 633 -38.02 -18.34 26.07
C ALA A 633 -38.06 -18.66 24.57
N GLU A 634 -36.92 -18.59 23.88
CA GLU A 634 -36.81 -18.88 22.44
C GLU A 634 -37.17 -20.34 22.17
N ARG A 635 -36.60 -21.28 22.94
CA ARG A 635 -36.89 -22.71 22.78
C ARG A 635 -38.35 -23.07 23.09
N GLN A 636 -38.94 -22.42 24.08
CA GLN A 636 -40.35 -22.60 24.41
C GLN A 636 -41.23 -22.08 23.26
N ARG A 637 -40.90 -20.91 22.71
CA ARG A 637 -41.61 -20.33 21.56
C ARG A 637 -41.47 -21.21 20.30
N ASP A 638 -40.31 -21.81 20.04
CA ASP A 638 -40.13 -22.75 18.93
C ASP A 638 -41.09 -23.96 19.04
N VAL A 639 -41.33 -24.47 20.26
CA VAL A 639 -42.31 -25.53 20.51
C VAL A 639 -43.74 -25.05 20.26
N SER A 640 -44.09 -23.82 20.68
CA SER A 640 -45.44 -23.28 20.47
C SER A 640 -45.74 -23.12 18.97
N VAL A 641 -44.78 -22.63 18.18
CA VAL A 641 -44.88 -22.54 16.72
C VAL A 641 -45.10 -23.91 16.07
N SER A 642 -44.36 -24.95 16.49
CA SER A 642 -44.60 -26.33 16.01
C SER A 642 -46.03 -26.81 16.28
N HIS A 643 -46.56 -26.55 17.47
CA HIS A 643 -47.94 -26.89 17.79
C HIS A 643 -48.95 -26.13 16.91
N GLU A 644 -48.69 -24.88 16.57
CA GLU A 644 -49.54 -24.12 15.65
C GLU A 644 -49.53 -24.70 14.24
N THR A 645 -48.35 -25.04 13.70
CA THR A 645 -48.23 -25.65 12.37
C THR A 645 -49.00 -26.97 12.29
N ILE A 646 -48.87 -27.83 13.30
CA ILE A 646 -49.63 -29.09 13.39
C ILE A 646 -51.13 -28.81 13.53
N GLY A 647 -51.51 -27.80 14.31
CA GLY A 647 -52.91 -27.39 14.47
C GLY A 647 -53.54 -26.92 13.15
N ASP A 648 -52.83 -26.10 12.39
CA ASP A 648 -53.25 -25.60 11.08
C ASP A 648 -53.46 -26.76 10.09
N LEU A 649 -52.52 -27.70 10.05
CA LEU A 649 -52.60 -28.92 9.24
C LEU A 649 -53.82 -29.78 9.62
N LYS A 650 -54.01 -30.07 10.91
CA LYS A 650 -55.15 -30.86 11.40
C LYS A 650 -56.48 -30.18 11.06
N ARG A 651 -56.57 -28.87 11.22
CA ARG A 651 -57.76 -28.09 10.87
C ARG A 651 -58.07 -28.15 9.37
N GLU A 652 -57.05 -28.10 8.52
CA GLU A 652 -57.21 -28.22 7.06
C GLU A 652 -57.70 -29.61 6.63
N ARG A 653 -57.25 -30.67 7.31
CA ARG A 653 -57.76 -32.04 7.15
C ARG A 653 -59.19 -32.23 7.64
N GLY A 654 -59.75 -31.26 8.37
CA GLY A 654 -61.07 -31.35 9.00
C GLY A 654 -61.06 -31.96 10.41
N ASP A 655 -59.88 -32.22 11.00
CA ASP A 655 -59.74 -32.62 12.40
C ASP A 655 -59.73 -31.38 13.31
N ALA A 656 -60.91 -30.78 13.49
CA ALA A 656 -61.07 -29.60 14.33
C ALA A 656 -60.78 -29.88 15.82
N ALA A 657 -60.95 -31.12 16.28
CA ALA A 657 -60.67 -31.50 17.66
C ALA A 657 -59.17 -31.59 17.93
N GLY A 658 -58.41 -32.26 17.05
CA GLY A 658 -56.95 -32.30 17.13
C GLY A 658 -56.32 -30.93 16.91
N ALA A 659 -56.87 -30.10 16.02
CA ALA A 659 -56.43 -28.72 15.86
C ALA A 659 -56.59 -27.90 17.15
N LEU A 660 -57.75 -27.99 17.81
CA LEU A 660 -58.00 -27.33 19.08
C LEU A 660 -56.99 -27.75 20.15
N ALA A 661 -56.72 -29.05 20.28
CA ALA A 661 -55.74 -29.57 21.24
C ALA A 661 -54.33 -29.02 20.99
N ALA A 662 -53.90 -28.98 19.73
CA ALA A 662 -52.60 -28.43 19.34
C ALA A 662 -52.52 -26.91 19.62
N TYR A 663 -53.53 -26.13 19.25
CA TYR A 663 -53.56 -24.69 19.55
C TYR A 663 -53.59 -24.39 21.05
N GLN A 664 -54.28 -25.21 21.86
CA GLN A 664 -54.27 -25.07 23.32
C GLN A 664 -52.89 -25.35 23.91
N ALA A 665 -52.14 -26.31 23.36
CA ALA A 665 -50.75 -26.56 23.75
C ALA A 665 -49.83 -25.37 23.42
N SER A 666 -49.95 -24.78 22.22
CA SER A 666 -49.25 -23.53 21.87
C SER A 666 -49.60 -22.40 22.83
N HIS A 667 -50.90 -22.14 23.02
CA HIS A 667 -51.38 -21.07 23.88
C HIS A 667 -50.87 -21.20 25.33
N ALA A 668 -50.86 -22.41 25.89
CA ALA A 668 -50.36 -22.64 27.25
C ALA A 668 -48.89 -22.25 27.41
N ILE A 669 -48.06 -22.45 26.38
CA ILE A 669 -46.65 -22.06 26.39
C ILE A 669 -46.55 -20.54 26.29
N VAL A 670 -47.22 -19.93 25.31
CA VAL A 670 -47.16 -18.47 25.10
C VAL A 670 -47.69 -17.69 26.30
N ASP A 671 -48.78 -18.15 26.93
CA ASP A 671 -49.34 -17.55 28.15
C ASP A 671 -48.34 -17.54 29.31
N GLN A 672 -47.56 -18.63 29.47
CA GLN A 672 -46.47 -18.68 30.44
C GLN A 672 -45.33 -17.71 30.10
N LEU A 673 -45.01 -17.53 28.81
CA LEU A 673 -43.98 -16.58 28.37
C LEU A 673 -44.43 -15.14 28.62
N VAL A 674 -45.67 -14.79 28.27
CA VAL A 674 -46.27 -13.47 28.56
C VAL A 674 -46.31 -13.20 30.06
N SER A 675 -46.64 -14.20 30.88
CA SER A 675 -46.64 -14.04 32.34
C SER A 675 -45.25 -13.74 32.93
N ARG A 676 -44.17 -14.18 32.26
CA ARG A 676 -42.79 -13.91 32.67
C ARG A 676 -42.29 -12.55 32.16
N ASP A 677 -42.75 -12.14 30.98
CA ASP A 677 -42.41 -10.86 30.35
C ASP A 677 -43.68 -10.14 29.86
N PRO A 678 -44.43 -9.50 30.78
CA PRO A 678 -45.73 -8.91 30.47
C PRO A 678 -45.64 -7.65 29.60
N ASP A 679 -44.46 -7.10 29.37
CA ASP A 679 -44.29 -5.89 28.56
C ASP A 679 -43.95 -6.23 27.10
N ASN A 680 -43.57 -7.46 26.81
CA ASN A 680 -43.22 -7.92 25.48
C ASN A 680 -44.42 -7.95 24.52
N SER A 681 -44.42 -7.01 23.57
CA SER A 681 -45.47 -6.86 22.56
C SER A 681 -45.52 -8.02 21.57
N GLU A 682 -44.41 -8.68 21.26
CA GLU A 682 -44.39 -9.84 20.35
C GLU A 682 -45.06 -11.04 21.00
N LEU A 683 -44.75 -11.34 22.26
CA LEU A 683 -45.41 -12.43 23.00
C LEU A 683 -46.91 -12.17 23.18
N LYS A 684 -47.32 -10.92 23.41
CA LYS A 684 -48.74 -10.54 23.42
C LYS A 684 -49.40 -10.79 22.07
N ARG A 685 -48.72 -10.46 20.97
CA ARG A 685 -49.22 -10.71 19.62
C ARG A 685 -49.42 -12.20 19.38
N ASP A 686 -48.43 -13.02 19.73
CA ASP A 686 -48.53 -14.48 19.63
C ASP A 686 -49.72 -15.02 20.44
N LEU A 687 -49.94 -14.49 21.66
CA LEU A 687 -51.08 -14.87 22.50
C LEU A 687 -52.43 -14.51 21.84
N SER A 688 -52.51 -13.33 21.23
CA SER A 688 -53.68 -12.89 20.46
C SER A 688 -53.97 -13.81 19.28
N VAL A 689 -52.94 -14.17 18.51
CA VAL A 689 -53.05 -15.09 17.37
C VAL A 689 -53.48 -16.48 17.83
N GLY A 690 -52.88 -16.99 18.91
CA GLY A 690 -53.25 -18.28 19.51
C GLY A 690 -54.71 -18.33 19.94
N ASN A 691 -55.22 -17.27 20.57
CA ASN A 691 -56.65 -17.14 20.91
C ASN A 691 -57.55 -17.15 19.66
N ALA A 692 -57.17 -16.44 18.60
CA ALA A 692 -57.91 -16.47 17.34
C ALA A 692 -57.90 -17.86 16.67
N LYS A 693 -56.77 -18.59 16.72
CA LYS A 693 -56.67 -19.98 16.21
C LYS A 693 -57.54 -20.95 17.01
N ILE A 694 -57.55 -20.84 18.34
CA ILE A 694 -58.48 -21.58 19.22
C ILE A 694 -59.94 -21.29 18.84
N GLY A 695 -60.28 -20.01 18.67
CA GLY A 695 -61.62 -19.59 18.23
C GLY A 695 -62.00 -20.20 16.87
N ASN A 696 -61.07 -20.25 15.92
CA ASN A 696 -61.30 -20.87 14.61
C ASN A 696 -61.58 -22.37 14.73
N ALA A 697 -60.84 -23.11 15.57
CA ALA A 697 -61.07 -24.53 15.78
C ALA A 697 -62.38 -24.83 16.52
N LEU A 698 -62.77 -23.99 17.49
CA LEU A 698 -64.06 -24.06 18.18
C LEU A 698 -65.23 -23.74 17.23
N SER A 699 -65.05 -22.76 16.36
CA SER A 699 -66.01 -22.40 15.31
C SER A 699 -66.24 -23.56 14.34
N ASP A 700 -65.20 -24.29 13.94
CA ASP A 700 -65.34 -25.47 13.08
C ASP A 700 -66.07 -26.64 13.78
N GLN A 701 -66.08 -26.66 15.11
CA GLN A 701 -66.88 -27.57 15.94
C GLN A 701 -68.27 -27.02 16.28
N GLU A 702 -68.64 -25.85 15.73
CA GLU A 702 -69.89 -25.14 16.02
C GLU A 702 -70.09 -24.78 17.50
N LYS A 703 -68.99 -24.67 18.27
CA LYS A 703 -68.98 -24.23 19.68
C LYS A 703 -68.93 -22.72 19.77
N TRP A 704 -70.03 -22.08 19.34
CA TRP A 704 -70.10 -20.62 19.14
C TRP A 704 -69.83 -19.79 20.41
N PRO A 705 -70.36 -20.12 21.60
CA PRO A 705 -70.07 -19.33 22.81
C PRO A 705 -68.58 -19.34 23.19
N GLU A 706 -67.94 -20.51 23.13
CA GLU A 706 -66.53 -20.67 23.44
C GLU A 706 -65.65 -20.02 22.36
N ALA A 707 -66.03 -20.13 21.08
CA ALA A 707 -65.35 -19.45 19.98
C ALA A 707 -65.41 -17.92 20.16
N LEU A 708 -66.58 -17.38 20.51
CA LEU A 708 -66.75 -15.96 20.78
C LEU A 708 -65.85 -15.48 21.94
N ALA A 709 -65.78 -16.24 23.03
CA ALA A 709 -64.92 -15.91 24.16
C ALA A 709 -63.43 -15.85 23.77
N ALA A 710 -62.95 -16.83 23.00
CA ALA A 710 -61.58 -16.83 22.50
C ALA A 710 -61.30 -15.65 21.55
N TYR A 711 -62.21 -15.35 20.61
CA TYR A 711 -62.07 -14.19 19.73
C TYR A 711 -62.12 -12.85 20.46
N GLN A 712 -62.91 -12.75 21.52
CA GLN A 712 -62.97 -11.54 22.35
C GLN A 712 -61.64 -11.29 23.08
N GLU A 713 -60.95 -12.34 23.52
CA GLU A 713 -59.63 -12.21 24.13
C GLU A 713 -58.57 -11.80 23.10
N ALA A 714 -58.57 -12.39 21.91
CA ALA A 714 -57.74 -11.94 20.79
C ALA A 714 -58.01 -10.45 20.45
N LEU A 715 -59.28 -10.04 20.38
CA LEU A 715 -59.67 -8.66 20.13
C LEU A 715 -59.19 -7.70 21.23
N ARG A 716 -59.25 -8.13 22.50
CA ARG A 716 -58.78 -7.32 23.62
C ARG A 716 -57.28 -7.04 23.51
N ILE A 717 -56.48 -8.07 23.22
CA ILE A 717 -55.03 -7.95 23.14
C ILE A 717 -54.62 -7.14 21.90
N SER A 718 -55.13 -7.49 20.72
CA SER A 718 -54.83 -6.76 19.48
C SER A 718 -55.21 -5.29 19.55
N ARG A 719 -56.31 -4.94 20.22
CA ARG A 719 -56.70 -3.53 20.45
C ARG A 719 -55.68 -2.76 21.30
N VAL A 720 -55.12 -3.39 22.34
CA VAL A 720 -54.09 -2.77 23.18
C VAL A 720 -52.82 -2.53 22.38
N LEU A 721 -52.37 -3.53 21.61
CA LEU A 721 -51.17 -3.41 20.75
C LEU A 721 -51.34 -2.30 19.71
N ALA A 722 -52.42 -2.35 18.92
CA ALA A 722 -52.71 -1.36 17.88
C ALA A 722 -52.89 0.07 18.41
N ALA A 723 -53.33 0.24 19.66
CA ALA A 723 -53.41 1.55 20.31
C ALA A 723 -52.04 2.04 20.83
N GLY A 724 -51.15 1.12 21.20
CA GLY A 724 -49.78 1.43 21.63
C GLY A 724 -48.89 1.92 20.49
N ASP A 725 -49.06 1.38 19.29
CA ASP A 725 -48.43 1.89 18.07
C ASP A 725 -49.43 1.93 16.89
N PRO A 726 -50.09 3.07 16.67
CA PRO A 726 -51.03 3.24 15.57
C PRO A 726 -50.42 3.20 14.15
N SER A 727 -49.09 3.30 14.06
CA SER A 727 -48.35 3.26 12.80
C SER A 727 -47.97 1.82 12.39
N ASN A 728 -47.94 0.90 13.35
CA ASN A 728 -47.66 -0.52 13.11
C ASN A 728 -48.80 -1.17 12.32
N THR A 729 -48.57 -1.39 11.02
CA THR A 729 -49.58 -1.94 10.10
C THR A 729 -49.97 -3.38 10.42
N ASP A 730 -49.05 -4.18 10.97
CA ASP A 730 -49.33 -5.57 11.33
C ASP A 730 -50.30 -5.64 12.52
N TRP A 731 -50.11 -4.79 13.53
CA TRP A 731 -51.02 -4.73 14.68
C TRP A 731 -52.39 -4.17 14.29
N GLN A 732 -52.44 -3.21 13.36
CA GLN A 732 -53.71 -2.74 12.79
C GLN A 732 -54.44 -3.87 12.06
N ARG A 733 -53.71 -4.66 11.26
CA ARG A 733 -54.28 -5.81 10.56
C ARG A 733 -54.83 -6.86 11.54
N ASP A 734 -54.05 -7.24 12.56
CA ASP A 734 -54.49 -8.22 13.57
C ASP A 734 -55.75 -7.76 14.32
N LEU A 735 -55.85 -6.46 14.61
CA LEU A 735 -57.05 -5.87 15.18
C LEU A 735 -58.24 -6.01 14.22
N SER A 736 -58.07 -5.67 12.94
CA SER A 736 -59.10 -5.82 11.91
C SER A 736 -59.60 -7.26 11.83
N VAL A 737 -58.70 -8.23 11.74
CA VAL A 737 -59.02 -9.66 11.68
C VAL A 737 -59.74 -10.11 12.94
N SER A 738 -59.31 -9.69 14.13
CA SER A 738 -59.97 -10.05 15.40
C SER A 738 -61.39 -9.49 15.50
N ILE A 739 -61.61 -8.26 15.02
CA ILE A 739 -62.95 -7.66 14.92
C ILE A 739 -63.82 -8.49 13.97
N GLU A 740 -63.31 -8.86 12.80
CA GLU A 740 -64.02 -9.69 11.80
C GLU A 740 -64.47 -11.03 12.41
N LYS A 741 -63.60 -11.71 13.16
CA LYS A 741 -63.93 -12.99 13.81
C LYS A 741 -65.05 -12.87 14.83
N VAL A 742 -65.04 -11.83 15.66
CA VAL A 742 -66.14 -11.54 16.60
C VAL A 742 -67.43 -11.23 15.83
N ALA A 743 -67.35 -10.42 14.77
CA ALA A 743 -68.50 -10.05 13.95
C ALA A 743 -69.18 -11.27 13.31
N GLY A 744 -68.39 -12.23 12.82
CA GLY A 744 -68.89 -13.48 12.26
C GLY A 744 -69.73 -14.30 13.25
N VAL A 745 -69.26 -14.44 14.49
CA VAL A 745 -70.02 -15.18 15.51
C VAL A 745 -71.29 -14.43 15.92
N LEU A 746 -71.23 -13.10 16.05
CA LEU A 746 -72.43 -12.27 16.30
C LEU A 746 -73.49 -12.45 15.19
N ALA A 747 -73.06 -12.49 13.92
CA ALA A 747 -73.95 -12.70 12.79
C ALA A 747 -74.63 -14.07 12.82
N ILE A 748 -73.91 -15.12 13.27
CA ILE A 748 -74.44 -16.48 13.44
C ILE A 748 -75.43 -16.54 14.62
N GLN A 749 -75.15 -15.84 15.72
CA GLN A 749 -76.03 -15.73 16.88
C GLN A 749 -77.27 -14.84 16.63
N GLY A 750 -77.35 -14.19 15.47
CA GLY A 750 -78.50 -13.38 15.06
C GLY A 750 -78.42 -11.90 15.43
N ASP A 751 -77.33 -11.44 16.07
CA ASP A 751 -77.09 -10.01 16.31
C ASP A 751 -76.55 -9.33 15.04
N GLN A 752 -77.45 -9.10 14.09
CA GLN A 752 -77.12 -8.50 12.80
C GLN A 752 -76.60 -7.06 12.91
N ASN A 753 -77.08 -6.30 13.89
CA ASN A 753 -76.69 -4.91 14.07
C ASN A 753 -75.29 -4.82 14.71
N GLY A 754 -75.03 -5.62 15.74
CA GLY A 754 -73.69 -5.73 16.33
C GLY A 754 -72.66 -6.24 15.33
N ALA A 755 -73.02 -7.27 14.56
CA ALA A 755 -72.16 -7.79 13.50
C ALA A 755 -71.86 -6.74 12.42
N LEU A 756 -72.87 -6.02 11.91
CA LEU A 756 -72.67 -5.01 10.88
C LEU A 756 -71.76 -3.88 11.38
N LYS A 757 -71.96 -3.44 12.63
CA LYS A 757 -71.09 -2.42 13.24
C LYS A 757 -69.64 -2.90 13.29
N ALA A 758 -69.41 -4.11 13.80
CA ALA A 758 -68.08 -4.67 13.91
C ALA A 758 -67.42 -4.85 12.53
N TYR A 759 -68.13 -5.38 11.52
CA TYR A 759 -67.58 -5.46 10.17
C TYR A 759 -67.27 -4.08 9.56
N MET A 760 -68.06 -3.05 9.84
CA MET A 760 -67.76 -1.68 9.41
C MET A 760 -66.51 -1.11 10.10
N ASP A 761 -66.31 -1.42 11.38
CA ASP A 761 -65.09 -1.06 12.11
C ASP A 761 -63.85 -1.76 11.52
N SER A 762 -63.96 -3.06 11.20
CA SER A 762 -62.91 -3.81 10.46
C SER A 762 -62.65 -3.19 9.08
N PHE A 763 -63.71 -2.88 8.33
CA PHE A 763 -63.62 -2.31 6.99
C PHE A 763 -62.81 -1.01 6.98
N ALA A 764 -63.01 -0.13 7.95
CA ALA A 764 -62.27 1.13 8.03
C ALA A 764 -60.74 0.91 8.15
N ILE A 765 -60.33 -0.15 8.85
CA ILE A 765 -58.91 -0.51 9.00
C ILE A 765 -58.40 -1.17 7.72
N ALA A 766 -59.08 -2.21 7.24
CA ALA A 766 -58.69 -2.96 6.04
C ALA A 766 -58.62 -2.06 4.79
N ASP A 767 -59.58 -1.15 4.60
CA ASP A 767 -59.61 -0.19 3.50
C ASP A 767 -58.43 0.79 3.56
N ARG A 768 -58.09 1.28 4.77
CA ARG A 768 -56.92 2.14 4.96
C ARG A 768 -55.62 1.41 4.60
N LEU A 769 -55.45 0.16 5.08
CA LEU A 769 -54.26 -0.65 4.78
C LEU A 769 -54.15 -0.95 3.29
N ALA A 770 -55.22 -1.43 2.66
CA ALA A 770 -55.25 -1.74 1.23
C ALA A 770 -54.95 -0.50 0.33
N LYS A 771 -55.31 0.70 0.78
CA LYS A 771 -54.96 1.96 0.10
C LYS A 771 -53.52 2.42 0.33
N LEU A 772 -52.93 2.05 1.46
CA LEU A 772 -51.55 2.38 1.80
C LEU A 772 -50.56 1.62 0.89
N ASP A 773 -50.82 0.34 0.64
CA ASP A 773 -50.08 -0.47 -0.32
C ASP A 773 -51.04 -1.29 -1.20
N PRO A 774 -51.40 -0.77 -2.40
CA PRO A 774 -52.26 -1.49 -3.33
C PRO A 774 -51.66 -2.79 -3.88
N ALA A 775 -50.34 -2.98 -3.81
CA ALA A 775 -49.67 -4.21 -4.26
C ALA A 775 -49.71 -5.32 -3.20
N ASN A 776 -50.05 -5.00 -1.95
CA ASN A 776 -50.13 -5.97 -0.87
C ASN A 776 -51.36 -6.88 -1.03
N ALA A 777 -51.13 -8.09 -1.54
CA ALA A 777 -52.18 -9.07 -1.80
C ALA A 777 -52.97 -9.49 -0.55
N ASP A 778 -52.32 -9.54 0.62
CA ASP A 778 -52.97 -9.92 1.87
C ASP A 778 -53.96 -8.85 2.35
N TRP A 779 -53.57 -7.57 2.26
CA TRP A 779 -54.45 -6.46 2.66
C TRP A 779 -55.65 -6.34 1.71
N GLN A 780 -55.42 -6.55 0.41
CA GLN A 780 -56.50 -6.62 -0.58
C GLN A 780 -57.45 -7.79 -0.26
N ARG A 781 -56.90 -8.96 0.06
CA ARG A 781 -57.69 -10.15 0.41
C ARG A 781 -58.54 -9.92 1.65
N ASP A 782 -57.98 -9.36 2.72
CA ASP A 782 -58.73 -9.09 3.96
C ASP A 782 -59.87 -8.08 3.73
N LEU A 783 -59.61 -7.01 2.96
CA LEU A 783 -60.64 -6.05 2.55
C LEU A 783 -61.79 -6.75 1.80
N SER A 784 -61.47 -7.65 0.86
CA SER A 784 -62.48 -8.39 0.10
C SER A 784 -63.34 -9.30 0.99
N ILE A 785 -62.76 -9.92 2.03
CA ILE A 785 -63.48 -10.77 2.99
C ILE A 785 -64.47 -9.92 3.79
N THR A 786 -64.02 -8.81 4.36
CA THR A 786 -64.91 -7.92 5.09
C THR A 786 -66.03 -7.34 4.20
N LEU A 787 -65.75 -7.00 2.94
CA LEU A 787 -66.77 -6.55 1.98
C LEU A 787 -67.85 -7.61 1.70
N SER A 788 -67.45 -8.87 1.49
CA SER A 788 -68.39 -10.00 1.34
C SER A 788 -69.33 -10.11 2.54
N GLU A 789 -68.78 -10.05 3.76
CA GLU A 789 -69.57 -10.16 4.99
C GLU A 789 -70.55 -8.99 5.19
N ILE A 790 -70.14 -7.76 4.87
CA ILE A 790 -71.02 -6.58 4.85
C ILE A 790 -72.15 -6.77 3.82
N GLY A 791 -71.83 -7.27 2.63
CA GLY A 791 -72.81 -7.58 1.59
C GLY A 791 -73.88 -8.58 2.08
N MET A 792 -73.44 -9.65 2.76
CA MET A 792 -74.33 -10.66 3.35
C MET A 792 -75.32 -10.07 4.36
N LEU A 793 -74.85 -9.18 5.24
CA LEU A 793 -75.71 -8.51 6.21
C LEU A 793 -76.67 -7.51 5.55
N LYS A 794 -76.23 -6.79 4.52
CA LYS A 794 -77.09 -5.88 3.75
C LYS A 794 -78.22 -6.59 3.02
N VAL A 795 -77.98 -7.80 2.50
CA VAL A 795 -79.06 -8.66 1.95
C VAL A 795 -80.12 -8.94 3.02
N LYS A 796 -79.71 -9.32 4.23
CA LYS A 796 -80.64 -9.60 5.35
C LYS A 796 -81.44 -8.34 5.76
N GLN A 797 -80.82 -7.16 5.67
CA GLN A 797 -81.48 -5.86 5.89
C GLN A 797 -82.32 -5.36 4.71
N ARG A 798 -82.39 -6.12 3.60
CA ARG A 798 -83.07 -5.75 2.35
C ARG A 798 -82.47 -4.52 1.62
N ASP A 799 -81.23 -4.13 1.94
CA ASP A 799 -80.44 -3.15 1.18
C ASP A 799 -79.78 -3.83 -0.03
N VAL A 800 -80.58 -4.14 -1.06
CA VAL A 800 -80.12 -4.86 -2.26
C VAL A 800 -79.08 -4.05 -3.04
N LYS A 801 -79.21 -2.71 -3.06
CA LYS A 801 -78.27 -1.83 -3.78
C LYS A 801 -76.91 -1.84 -3.10
N GLY A 802 -76.88 -1.66 -1.79
CA GLY A 802 -75.63 -1.71 -1.02
C GLY A 802 -75.00 -3.09 -1.01
N ALA A 803 -75.81 -4.16 -0.91
CA ALA A 803 -75.32 -5.54 -1.01
C ALA A 803 -74.64 -5.80 -2.36
N ARG A 804 -75.26 -5.35 -3.47
CA ARG A 804 -74.66 -5.47 -4.81
C ARG A 804 -73.34 -4.75 -4.94
N GLN A 805 -73.22 -3.55 -4.39
CA GLN A 805 -71.95 -2.82 -4.44
C GLN A 805 -70.86 -3.59 -3.67
N ALA A 806 -71.14 -3.97 -2.42
CA ALA A 806 -70.16 -4.66 -1.58
C ALA A 806 -69.70 -6.01 -2.18
N PHE A 807 -70.63 -6.79 -2.74
CA PHE A 807 -70.27 -8.05 -3.41
C PHE A 807 -69.50 -7.83 -4.70
N GLN A 808 -69.79 -6.76 -5.47
CA GLN A 808 -69.03 -6.43 -6.67
C GLN A 808 -67.59 -6.05 -6.32
N ASP A 809 -67.41 -5.18 -5.32
CA ASP A 809 -66.08 -4.73 -4.88
C ASP A 809 -65.25 -5.92 -4.36
N SER A 810 -65.85 -6.81 -3.57
CA SER A 810 -65.21 -8.07 -3.12
C SER A 810 -64.81 -8.98 -4.29
N LEU A 811 -65.71 -9.16 -5.26
CA LEU A 811 -65.50 -10.01 -6.43
C LEU A 811 -64.37 -9.48 -7.30
N ASP A 812 -64.32 -8.17 -7.55
CA ASP A 812 -63.31 -7.54 -8.39
C ASP A 812 -61.91 -7.72 -7.79
N ILE A 813 -61.76 -7.51 -6.48
CA ILE A 813 -60.48 -7.72 -5.77
C ILE A 813 -60.04 -9.19 -5.87
N ARG A 814 -60.91 -10.14 -5.53
CA ARG A 814 -60.56 -11.58 -5.55
C ARG A 814 -60.30 -12.09 -6.95
N GLN A 815 -60.95 -11.51 -7.96
CA GLN A 815 -60.68 -11.84 -9.35
C GLN A 815 -59.31 -11.32 -9.80
N GLN A 816 -58.88 -10.15 -9.34
CA GLN A 816 -57.53 -9.65 -9.58
C GLN A 816 -56.48 -10.54 -8.92
N LEU A 817 -56.66 -10.91 -7.65
CA LEU A 817 -55.75 -11.80 -6.91
C LEU A 817 -55.63 -13.16 -7.62
N ALA A 818 -56.75 -13.83 -7.90
CA ALA A 818 -56.76 -15.13 -8.57
C ALA A 818 -56.17 -15.10 -10.00
N ARG A 819 -56.14 -13.94 -10.66
CA ARG A 819 -55.45 -13.76 -11.96
C ARG A 819 -53.95 -13.55 -11.80
N SER A 820 -53.51 -12.90 -10.72
CA SER A 820 -52.09 -12.67 -10.45
C SER A 820 -51.34 -13.96 -10.10
N ASP A 821 -52.02 -14.92 -9.47
CA ASP A 821 -51.49 -16.26 -9.22
C ASP A 821 -52.60 -17.31 -9.46
N PRO A 822 -52.67 -17.87 -10.69
CA PRO A 822 -53.64 -18.90 -11.04
C PRO A 822 -53.47 -20.21 -10.25
N ASP A 823 -52.27 -20.48 -9.73
CA ASP A 823 -51.95 -21.73 -9.05
C ASP A 823 -52.22 -21.68 -7.54
N ASN A 824 -52.42 -20.48 -6.99
CA ASN A 824 -52.83 -20.28 -5.61
C ASN A 824 -54.27 -20.78 -5.35
N ALA A 825 -54.37 -22.02 -4.85
CA ALA A 825 -55.64 -22.66 -4.53
C ALA A 825 -56.51 -21.86 -3.55
N THR A 826 -55.88 -21.12 -2.62
CA THR A 826 -56.60 -20.29 -1.65
C THR A 826 -57.30 -19.13 -2.34
N TRP A 827 -56.60 -18.43 -3.24
CA TRP A 827 -57.19 -17.31 -3.99
C TRP A 827 -58.26 -17.77 -4.98
N GLN A 828 -58.07 -18.92 -5.62
CA GLN A 828 -59.10 -19.52 -6.46
C GLN A 828 -60.37 -19.86 -5.66
N ARG A 829 -60.21 -20.44 -4.46
CA ARG A 829 -61.34 -20.71 -3.56
C ARG A 829 -62.02 -19.42 -3.10
N ASP A 830 -61.26 -18.40 -2.74
CA ASP A 830 -61.84 -17.12 -2.29
C ASP A 830 -62.64 -16.45 -3.41
N LEU A 831 -62.17 -16.52 -4.65
CA LEU A 831 -62.93 -16.10 -5.83
C LEU A 831 -64.23 -16.89 -5.96
N VAL A 832 -64.21 -18.22 -5.83
CA VAL A 832 -65.44 -19.05 -5.83
C VAL A 832 -66.43 -18.58 -4.76
N VAL A 833 -65.96 -18.29 -3.54
CA VAL A 833 -66.83 -17.77 -2.46
C VAL A 833 -67.44 -16.42 -2.84
N ALA A 834 -66.66 -15.49 -3.39
CA ALA A 834 -67.18 -14.18 -3.81
C ALA A 834 -68.18 -14.28 -4.96
N MET A 835 -67.99 -15.25 -5.87
CA MET A 835 -68.97 -15.53 -6.93
C MET A 835 -70.29 -16.05 -6.36
N VAL A 836 -70.25 -16.92 -5.36
CA VAL A 836 -71.44 -17.40 -4.63
C VAL A 836 -72.17 -16.25 -3.95
N ASP A 837 -71.43 -15.37 -3.30
CA ASP A 837 -71.96 -14.19 -2.64
C ASP A 837 -72.64 -13.24 -3.63
N TYR A 838 -71.94 -12.89 -4.71
CA TYR A 838 -72.44 -12.04 -5.78
C TYR A 838 -73.68 -12.62 -6.49
N ALA A 839 -73.76 -13.95 -6.64
CA ALA A 839 -74.91 -14.61 -7.25
C ALA A 839 -76.23 -14.31 -6.52
N GLN A 840 -76.21 -13.89 -5.25
CA GLN A 840 -77.43 -13.53 -4.52
C GLN A 840 -78.12 -12.26 -5.06
N VAL A 841 -77.37 -11.40 -5.75
CA VAL A 841 -77.82 -10.10 -6.25
C VAL A 841 -77.59 -9.94 -7.76
N ALA A 842 -76.99 -10.94 -8.40
CA ALA A 842 -76.69 -10.97 -9.83
C ALA A 842 -77.96 -11.00 -10.68
N LYS A 843 -77.89 -10.43 -11.89
CA LYS A 843 -78.98 -10.51 -12.86
C LYS A 843 -79.16 -11.93 -13.42
N ASN A 844 -78.06 -12.69 -13.55
CA ASN A 844 -78.06 -14.09 -14.01
C ASN A 844 -77.28 -14.94 -12.99
N PRO A 845 -77.91 -15.32 -11.87
CA PRO A 845 -77.24 -16.05 -10.79
C PRO A 845 -76.78 -17.44 -11.24
N LYS A 846 -77.52 -18.08 -12.15
CA LYS A 846 -77.19 -19.43 -12.63
C LYS A 846 -75.85 -19.46 -13.37
N ALA A 847 -75.57 -18.47 -14.23
CA ALA A 847 -74.31 -18.41 -14.95
C ALA A 847 -73.10 -18.25 -14.00
N VAL A 848 -73.21 -17.37 -13.00
CA VAL A 848 -72.16 -17.14 -12.01
C VAL A 848 -71.91 -18.40 -11.17
N LEU A 849 -72.98 -19.06 -10.69
CA LEU A 849 -72.87 -20.28 -9.89
C LEU A 849 -72.31 -21.47 -10.69
N SER A 850 -72.63 -21.59 -11.99
CA SER A 850 -72.05 -22.61 -12.85
C SER A 850 -70.54 -22.42 -13.00
N GLN A 851 -70.08 -21.19 -13.23
CA GLN A 851 -68.66 -20.90 -13.32
C GLN A 851 -67.93 -21.18 -11.99
N ALA A 852 -68.55 -20.84 -10.85
CA ALA A 852 -68.02 -21.16 -9.54
C ALA A 852 -67.91 -22.69 -9.30
N LEU A 853 -68.89 -23.47 -9.77
CA LEU A 853 -68.86 -24.93 -9.72
C LEU A 853 -67.73 -25.51 -10.58
N ASP A 854 -67.55 -25.02 -11.80
CA ASP A 854 -66.51 -25.49 -12.71
C ASP A 854 -65.11 -25.26 -12.13
N MET A 855 -64.87 -24.07 -11.57
CA MET A 855 -63.63 -23.76 -10.86
C MET A 855 -63.40 -24.69 -9.65
N THR A 856 -64.44 -24.95 -8.86
CA THR A 856 -64.32 -25.83 -7.68
C THR A 856 -64.03 -27.28 -8.09
N LEU A 857 -64.64 -27.77 -9.16
CA LEU A 857 -64.37 -29.10 -9.71
C LEU A 857 -62.94 -29.20 -10.26
N GLU A 858 -62.41 -28.14 -10.85
CA GLU A 858 -61.03 -28.10 -11.32
C GLU A 858 -60.03 -28.14 -10.15
N LEU A 859 -60.30 -27.42 -9.06
CA LEU A 859 -59.50 -27.50 -7.83
C LEU A 859 -59.50 -28.92 -7.26
N ASP A 860 -60.66 -29.60 -7.23
CA ASP A 860 -60.76 -30.99 -6.74
C ASP A 860 -60.04 -31.97 -7.68
N ARG A 861 -60.22 -31.82 -9.00
CA ARG A 861 -59.56 -32.65 -10.02
C ARG A 861 -58.04 -32.57 -9.96
N THR A 862 -57.52 -31.39 -9.65
CA THR A 862 -56.07 -31.13 -9.52
C THR A 862 -55.53 -31.44 -8.11
N GLY A 863 -56.36 -31.95 -7.20
CA GLY A 863 -55.95 -32.26 -5.82
C GLY A 863 -55.70 -31.04 -4.93
N ARG A 864 -56.02 -29.83 -5.44
CA ARG A 864 -55.79 -28.54 -4.76
C ARG A 864 -56.95 -28.12 -3.86
N LEU A 865 -58.08 -28.83 -3.88
CA LEU A 865 -59.20 -28.59 -2.97
C LEU A 865 -59.02 -29.38 -1.67
N ALA A 866 -58.68 -28.67 -0.59
CA ALA A 866 -58.49 -29.30 0.72
C ALA A 866 -59.76 -30.07 1.18
N PRO A 867 -59.61 -31.19 1.92
CA PRO A 867 -60.71 -32.07 2.34
C PRO A 867 -61.87 -31.33 2.99
N ARG A 868 -61.59 -30.37 3.89
CA ARG A 868 -62.61 -29.57 4.57
C ARG A 868 -63.49 -28.74 3.64
N TYR A 869 -63.08 -28.49 2.40
CA TYR A 869 -63.82 -27.69 1.42
C TYR A 869 -64.57 -28.53 0.38
N LYS A 870 -64.45 -29.86 0.38
CA LYS A 870 -65.13 -30.72 -0.60
C LYS A 870 -66.66 -30.64 -0.54
N PHE A 871 -67.24 -30.21 0.59
CA PHE A 871 -68.68 -29.96 0.70
C PHE A 871 -69.17 -28.88 -0.31
N MET A 872 -68.30 -27.96 -0.73
CA MET A 872 -68.64 -26.86 -1.65
C MET A 872 -69.14 -27.38 -3.00
N ILE A 873 -68.63 -28.52 -3.48
CA ILE A 873 -69.06 -29.12 -4.76
C ILE A 873 -70.55 -29.48 -4.70
N LYS A 874 -70.96 -30.16 -3.63
CA LYS A 874 -72.37 -30.54 -3.42
C LYS A 874 -73.23 -29.29 -3.27
N PHE A 875 -72.78 -28.34 -2.43
CA PHE A 875 -73.47 -27.07 -2.21
C PHE A 875 -73.72 -26.29 -3.52
N LEU A 876 -72.70 -26.16 -4.36
CA LEU A 876 -72.77 -25.45 -5.64
C LEU A 876 -73.69 -26.14 -6.64
N ARG A 877 -73.62 -27.48 -6.76
CA ARG A 877 -74.54 -28.26 -7.62
C ARG A 877 -76.00 -28.01 -7.26
N GLU A 878 -76.33 -28.02 -5.97
CA GLU A 878 -77.68 -27.76 -5.49
C GLU A 878 -78.13 -26.31 -5.76
N ARG A 879 -77.23 -25.33 -5.62
CA ARG A 879 -77.51 -23.91 -5.90
C ARG A 879 -77.73 -23.65 -7.39
N VAL A 880 -76.90 -24.22 -8.27
CA VAL A 880 -77.07 -24.11 -9.74
C VAL A 880 -78.41 -24.69 -10.19
N ALA A 881 -78.83 -25.82 -9.62
CA ALA A 881 -80.10 -26.46 -9.95
C ALA A 881 -81.32 -25.61 -9.53
N LYS A 882 -81.20 -24.83 -8.45
CA LYS A 882 -82.27 -23.98 -7.89
C LYS A 882 -82.29 -22.56 -8.48
N ALA A 883 -81.19 -22.10 -9.07
CA ALA A 883 -81.09 -20.77 -9.65
C ALA A 883 -81.97 -20.65 -10.91
N LYS A 884 -82.88 -19.67 -10.90
CA LYS A 884 -83.76 -19.34 -12.04
C LYS A 884 -83.20 -18.18 -12.84
#